data_AF-A0AB34SRV7-F1
#
_entry.id   AF-A0AB34SRV7-F1
#
_cell.length_a   1.000
_cell.length_b   1.000
_cell.length_c   1.000
_cell.angle_alpha   90.00
_cell.angle_beta   90.00
_cell.angle_gamma   90.00
#
_symmetry.space_group_name_H-M   'P 1'
#
loop_
_entity.id
_entity.type
_entity.pdbx_description
1 polymer ?
#
loop_
_entity_poly.entity_id
_entity_poly.type
_entity_poly.pdbx_seq_one_letter_code
_entity_poly.pdbx_strand_id
1 'polypeptide(L)'
;PLPIDLPMDVLFGKAPKMHRDAAHPAAPQWPVLQTASLDLQQAGLRVLAHPTVASKSFLVTIGDRSVGGLTAREQMIGPWQLPLADCAITLAGFDTFEGEAMSIGERTPLALLNAAASARMAVGEAITNLCAAPVQTLDSIKLSANWMAAAGHSGEDALLYDAVRAIGMELCPALELSVPVGKDSLSMQAQWIEAGIGDSAFGIGKTPESSAVANPQSPTPNPVAHKSVSPVSLIISAFAPVGDVRTQLTPLLRSGEESELWLIGLGGGKQRLGGSVLAQVYADDTALPAFGGEVPDLDDAQRLRSFFELIRDARDSGLLLAYHDRSDGGAFAALCEMAFASRQGLDITLDAWGDDAFRSLFNEELGAVVQIASEDRAAFADLVERHALTECAQRIARPTGTPRIRVSGQGRVLAEWRWEELFDAWWSVTHAMQKLRDNPDSADEERALARDFKAPGLRPKLVFDPSDDVAAPFVATGTRPKVAILREQGVNGQIEMAYNFERAGFRPYDVHMSDLIEGRVDLSEFVGFAACGGFSYGDVLGAGRGWATSILERSALRDAFAAFFARSDTFALGVCNGCQMLSQLKDIIPGAEHWPRFLRNRSEQFEARTALLEVVESPSIFLRGMAGSRIPVAVAHGEGRAEFDSAVDQAAARVALRYIDGDGAVASQYPLNPNGSPDGITGLTSSDGRVTILMPHPERTPRSANLSWYPVDWGDDSPWLRMFRNARVWCG
;
A
#
# COMPACT_ATOMS: atom_id res chain seq x y z
N PRO A 1 -27.16 -10.80 47.11
CA PRO A 1 -27.56 -9.63 46.29
C PRO A 1 -26.92 -9.68 44.90
N LEU A 2 -27.72 -9.46 43.84
CA LEU A 2 -27.21 -9.34 42.47
C LEU A 2 -26.51 -7.97 42.31
N PRO A 3 -25.27 -7.90 41.79
CA PRO A 3 -24.55 -6.63 41.62
C PRO A 3 -25.25 -5.61 40.71
N ILE A 4 -26.06 -6.09 39.77
CA ILE A 4 -26.92 -5.28 38.90
C ILE A 4 -28.25 -6.02 38.76
N ASP A 5 -29.34 -5.35 39.12
CA ASP A 5 -30.72 -5.82 38.97
C ASP A 5 -31.58 -4.64 38.51
N LEU A 6 -31.53 -4.35 37.21
CA LEU A 6 -32.21 -3.23 36.58
C LEU A 6 -33.00 -3.71 35.36
N PRO A 7 -34.24 -3.23 35.17
CA PRO A 7 -34.98 -3.44 33.94
C PRO A 7 -34.24 -2.93 32.70
N MET A 8 -34.42 -3.60 31.56
CA MET A 8 -33.74 -3.23 30.31
C MET A 8 -34.13 -1.86 29.79
N ASP A 9 -35.36 -1.40 30.05
CA ASP A 9 -35.83 -0.05 29.71
C ASP A 9 -35.22 1.03 30.61
N VAL A 10 -34.81 0.70 31.84
CA VAL A 10 -34.01 1.57 32.69
C VAL A 10 -32.57 1.64 32.18
N LEU A 11 -31.99 0.51 31.78
CA LEU A 11 -30.61 0.44 31.30
C LEU A 11 -30.43 1.08 29.90
N PHE A 12 -31.40 0.91 29.01
CA PHE A 12 -31.36 1.37 27.61
C PHE A 12 -32.36 2.50 27.30
N GLY A 13 -33.02 3.04 28.32
CA GLY A 13 -33.88 4.21 28.17
C GLY A 13 -33.10 5.39 27.59
N LYS A 14 -33.67 6.04 26.56
CA LYS A 14 -33.02 7.18 25.89
C LYS A 14 -33.49 8.49 26.50
N ALA A 15 -32.54 9.38 26.79
CA ALA A 15 -32.83 10.79 27.03
C ALA A 15 -33.50 11.43 25.80
N PRO A 16 -34.14 12.61 25.94
CA PRO A 16 -34.67 13.36 24.81
C PRO A 16 -33.60 13.61 23.72
N LYS A 17 -34.04 13.72 22.47
CA LYS A 17 -33.13 14.03 21.35
C LYS A 17 -32.47 15.40 21.60
N MET A 18 -31.17 15.47 21.32
CA MET A 18 -30.41 16.72 21.40
C MET A 18 -30.85 17.69 20.30
N HIS A 19 -31.03 18.96 20.67
CA HIS A 19 -31.19 20.06 19.74
C HIS A 19 -29.93 20.94 19.79
N ARG A 20 -29.38 21.28 18.62
CA ARG A 20 -28.24 22.21 18.50
C ARG A 20 -28.71 23.43 17.74
N ASP A 21 -28.52 24.60 18.35
CA ASP A 21 -28.71 25.90 17.71
C ASP A 21 -27.33 26.47 17.44
N ALA A 22 -26.98 26.66 16.17
CA ALA A 22 -25.64 27.02 15.73
C ALA A 22 -25.73 28.10 14.65
N ALA A 23 -24.76 29.02 14.67
CA ALA A 23 -24.64 30.09 13.69
C ALA A 23 -23.51 29.80 12.70
N HIS A 24 -23.73 30.16 11.44
CA HIS A 24 -22.67 30.14 10.43
C HIS A 24 -21.61 31.18 10.78
N PRO A 25 -20.32 30.88 10.60
CA PRO A 25 -19.28 31.90 10.66
C PRO A 25 -19.48 32.91 9.52
N ALA A 26 -18.89 34.10 9.66
CA ALA A 26 -18.84 35.05 8.55
C ALA A 26 -18.15 34.40 7.34
N ALA A 27 -18.67 34.67 6.14
CA ALA A 27 -18.03 34.22 4.91
C ALA A 27 -16.58 34.72 4.90
N PRO A 28 -15.60 33.84 4.68
CA PRO A 28 -14.21 34.27 4.72
C PRO A 28 -13.92 35.22 3.56
N GLN A 29 -13.15 36.27 3.83
CA GLN A 29 -12.65 37.16 2.79
C GLN A 29 -11.25 36.71 2.39
N TRP A 30 -11.15 36.10 1.23
CA TRP A 30 -9.89 35.59 0.73
C TRP A 30 -9.08 36.67 0.02
N PRO A 31 -7.77 36.81 0.32
CA PRO A 31 -6.89 37.55 -0.55
C PRO A 31 -6.78 36.85 -1.91
N VAL A 32 -6.58 37.63 -2.97
CA VAL A 32 -6.22 37.08 -4.28
C VAL A 32 -4.82 36.51 -4.17
N LEU A 33 -4.70 35.20 -4.41
CA LEU A 33 -3.39 34.53 -4.42
C LEU A 33 -2.56 35.00 -5.61
N GLN A 34 -1.35 35.48 -5.33
CA GLN A 34 -0.41 36.00 -6.32
C GLN A 34 0.75 35.05 -6.51
N THR A 35 0.84 34.45 -7.70
CA THR A 35 1.84 33.43 -8.06
C THR A 35 3.05 34.03 -8.80
N ALA A 36 2.93 35.27 -9.29
CA ALA A 36 3.93 35.90 -10.17
C ALA A 36 5.31 36.13 -9.52
N SER A 37 5.37 36.22 -8.18
CA SER A 37 6.63 36.39 -7.43
C SER A 37 7.32 35.07 -7.11
N LEU A 38 6.65 33.92 -7.35
CA LEU A 38 7.21 32.62 -7.04
C LEU A 38 8.18 32.15 -8.12
N ASP A 39 9.19 31.41 -7.67
CA ASP A 39 10.05 30.62 -8.54
C ASP A 39 9.42 29.23 -8.74
N LEU A 40 9.12 28.88 -10.00
CA LEU A 40 8.47 27.62 -10.34
C LEU A 40 9.34 26.41 -9.96
N GLN A 41 10.68 26.55 -10.09
CA GLN A 41 11.62 25.49 -9.75
C GLN A 41 11.55 25.15 -8.25
N GLN A 42 11.58 26.17 -7.40
CA GLN A 42 11.47 26.03 -5.95
C GLN A 42 10.08 25.54 -5.51
N ALA A 43 9.02 26.03 -6.15
CA ALA A 43 7.66 25.59 -5.83
C ALA A 43 7.49 24.08 -6.05
N GLY A 44 7.97 23.55 -7.19
CA GLY A 44 7.93 22.11 -7.46
C GLY A 44 8.65 21.27 -6.40
N LEU A 45 9.83 21.71 -5.94
CA LEU A 45 10.58 21.00 -4.89
C LEU A 45 9.87 21.04 -3.55
N ARG A 46 9.33 22.21 -3.15
CA ARG A 46 8.62 22.35 -1.87
C ARG A 46 7.34 21.53 -1.83
N VAL A 47 6.57 21.53 -2.92
CA VAL A 47 5.33 20.74 -3.02
C VAL A 47 5.65 19.25 -2.90
N LEU A 48 6.63 18.74 -3.66
CA LEU A 48 7.01 17.32 -3.57
C LEU A 48 7.57 16.93 -2.20
N ALA A 49 8.23 17.86 -1.49
CA ALA A 49 8.74 17.62 -0.15
C ALA A 49 7.67 17.75 0.96
N HIS A 50 6.45 18.18 0.63
CA HIS A 50 5.37 18.27 1.61
C HIS A 50 4.93 16.86 2.03
N PRO A 51 4.80 16.52 3.34
CA PRO A 51 4.48 15.16 3.78
C PRO A 51 3.22 14.54 3.18
N THR A 52 2.20 15.35 2.85
CA THR A 52 0.99 14.88 2.17
C THR A 52 1.26 14.41 0.73
N VAL A 53 2.25 14.96 0.04
CA VAL A 53 2.62 14.61 -1.35
C VAL A 53 3.78 13.60 -1.37
N ALA A 54 4.82 13.83 -0.58
CA ALA A 54 6.05 13.04 -0.52
C ALA A 54 5.79 11.51 -0.36
N SER A 55 6.74 10.69 -0.82
CA SER A 55 6.68 9.23 -0.76
C SER A 55 6.24 8.69 0.60
N LYS A 56 5.34 7.70 0.57
CA LYS A 56 4.77 7.06 1.76
C LYS A 56 5.44 5.73 2.13
N SER A 57 6.64 5.43 1.61
CA SER A 57 7.29 4.11 1.80
C SER A 57 7.38 3.71 3.28
N PHE A 58 7.72 4.64 4.17
CA PHE A 58 7.78 4.41 5.63
C PHE A 58 6.46 3.96 6.28
N LEU A 59 5.30 4.24 5.67
CA LEU A 59 3.98 3.78 6.12
C LEU A 59 3.59 2.45 5.47
N VAL A 60 4.07 2.19 4.26
CA VAL A 60 3.66 1.04 3.43
C VAL A 60 4.45 -0.21 3.77
N THR A 61 5.78 -0.10 3.90
CA THR A 61 6.68 -1.27 3.99
C THR A 61 6.70 -1.93 5.35
N ILE A 62 6.10 -1.31 6.37
CA ILE A 62 5.98 -1.83 7.73
C ILE A 62 4.73 -2.70 7.96
N GLY A 63 3.78 -2.70 7.03
CA GLY A 63 2.55 -3.49 7.10
C GLY A 63 2.53 -4.58 6.04
N ASP A 64 2.06 -5.77 6.39
CA ASP A 64 1.86 -6.86 5.43
C ASP A 64 0.85 -6.48 4.34
N ARG A 65 1.11 -6.89 3.11
CA ARG A 65 0.30 -6.59 1.91
C ARG A 65 -0.02 -7.82 1.07
N SER A 66 0.27 -9.03 1.58
CA SER A 66 0.22 -10.27 0.80
C SER A 66 -0.46 -11.43 1.54
N VAL A 67 -0.59 -11.35 2.87
CA VAL A 67 -1.23 -12.41 3.68
C VAL A 67 -2.64 -12.74 3.17
N GLY A 68 -2.96 -14.04 3.14
CA GLY A 68 -4.22 -14.56 2.60
C GLY A 68 -4.16 -14.89 1.11
N GLY A 69 -3.16 -14.42 0.37
CA GLY A 69 -2.94 -14.79 -1.04
C GLY A 69 -4.03 -14.28 -1.99
N LEU A 70 -4.73 -13.21 -1.62
CA LEU A 70 -5.82 -12.62 -2.40
C LEU A 70 -5.56 -11.17 -2.84
N THR A 71 -4.45 -10.55 -2.42
CA THR A 71 -4.09 -9.21 -2.94
C THR A 71 -3.82 -9.29 -4.43
N ALA A 72 -4.46 -8.43 -5.23
CA ALA A 72 -4.19 -8.24 -6.66
C ALA A 72 -3.56 -6.88 -6.97
N ARG A 73 -3.82 -5.87 -6.13
CA ARG A 73 -3.14 -4.58 -6.17
C ARG A 73 -2.85 -4.10 -4.76
N GLU A 74 -1.57 -3.99 -4.49
CA GLU A 74 -1.04 -3.28 -3.33
C GLU A 74 -0.57 -1.87 -3.75
N GLN A 75 -0.12 -1.08 -2.76
CA GLN A 75 0.32 0.31 -2.96
C GLN A 75 1.56 0.42 -3.87
N MET A 76 2.41 -0.61 -3.88
CA MET A 76 3.67 -0.58 -4.62
C MET A 76 3.44 -0.85 -6.11
N ILE A 77 3.97 0.03 -6.96
CA ILE A 77 3.77 0.02 -8.41
C ILE A 77 5.08 -0.25 -9.15
N GLY A 78 4.97 -1.10 -10.17
CA GLY A 78 6.00 -1.30 -11.18
C GLY A 78 7.27 -2.02 -10.70
N PRO A 79 8.25 -2.21 -11.60
CA PRO A 79 9.46 -2.96 -11.29
C PRO A 79 10.36 -2.26 -10.27
N TRP A 80 10.14 -0.98 -9.98
CA TRP A 80 10.87 -0.25 -8.93
C TRP A 80 10.10 -0.14 -7.61
N GLN A 81 8.89 -0.72 -7.54
CA GLN A 81 8.09 -0.85 -6.33
C GLN A 81 7.95 0.49 -5.57
N LEU A 82 7.32 1.50 -6.19
CA LEU A 82 7.06 2.80 -5.54
C LEU A 82 5.61 2.88 -5.02
N PRO A 83 5.36 3.45 -3.82
CA PRO A 83 4.04 3.46 -3.17
C PRO A 83 3.09 4.50 -3.80
N LEU A 84 2.57 4.21 -4.99
CA LEU A 84 1.85 5.16 -5.85
C LEU A 84 0.48 4.65 -6.35
N ALA A 85 0.03 3.46 -5.95
CA ALA A 85 -1.28 2.98 -6.40
C ALA A 85 -2.42 3.88 -5.86
N ASP A 86 -3.31 4.30 -6.75
CA ASP A 86 -4.50 5.11 -6.38
C ASP A 86 -5.51 4.32 -5.53
N CYS A 87 -5.59 3.00 -5.74
CA CYS A 87 -6.51 2.12 -5.03
C CYS A 87 -5.91 0.75 -4.75
N ALA A 88 -6.48 0.04 -3.78
CA ALA A 88 -6.18 -1.36 -3.50
C ALA A 88 -7.24 -2.26 -4.14
N ILE A 89 -6.82 -3.47 -4.57
CA ILE A 89 -7.71 -4.46 -5.16
C ILE A 89 -7.40 -5.84 -4.57
N THR A 90 -8.43 -6.54 -4.10
CA THR A 90 -8.38 -7.94 -3.66
C THR A 90 -9.20 -8.83 -4.58
N LEU A 91 -8.86 -10.11 -4.63
CA LEU A 91 -9.65 -11.16 -5.26
C LEU A 91 -10.71 -11.67 -4.28
N ALA A 92 -11.91 -11.94 -4.79
CA ALA A 92 -13.01 -12.50 -4.00
C ALA A 92 -12.77 -13.97 -3.59
N GLY A 93 -11.81 -14.64 -4.24
CA GLY A 93 -11.39 -15.99 -3.92
C GLY A 93 -10.24 -16.47 -4.82
N PHE A 94 -9.74 -17.68 -4.54
CA PHE A 94 -8.57 -18.21 -5.27
C PHE A 94 -8.87 -18.67 -6.71
N ASP A 95 -10.14 -18.95 -7.02
CA ASP A 95 -10.60 -19.49 -8.31
C ASP A 95 -11.42 -18.49 -9.13
N THR A 96 -11.13 -17.20 -8.99
CA THR A 96 -11.79 -16.13 -9.74
C THR A 96 -10.80 -15.00 -10.07
N PHE A 97 -11.19 -14.13 -11.01
CA PHE A 97 -10.59 -12.81 -11.21
C PHE A 97 -11.51 -11.66 -10.79
N GLU A 98 -12.70 -11.99 -10.28
CA GLU A 98 -13.56 -11.03 -9.60
C GLU A 98 -12.97 -10.65 -8.24
N GLY A 99 -13.35 -9.49 -7.73
CA GLY A 99 -12.73 -8.94 -6.54
C GLY A 99 -13.43 -7.73 -5.96
N GLU A 100 -12.69 -7.01 -5.13
CA GLU A 100 -13.14 -5.80 -4.47
C GLU A 100 -12.06 -4.72 -4.59
N ALA A 101 -12.47 -3.48 -4.84
CA ALA A 101 -11.59 -2.32 -4.86
C ALA A 101 -11.88 -1.40 -3.68
N MET A 102 -10.82 -0.76 -3.18
CA MET A 102 -10.85 0.19 -2.07
C MET A 102 -10.04 1.44 -2.41
N SER A 103 -10.61 2.61 -2.18
CA SER A 103 -9.91 3.90 -2.29
C SER A 103 -10.29 4.84 -1.15
N ILE A 104 -9.51 5.90 -0.99
CA ILE A 104 -9.75 6.95 0.01
C ILE A 104 -9.78 8.30 -0.69
N GLY A 105 -10.61 9.21 -0.18
CA GLY A 105 -10.55 10.63 -0.50
C GLY A 105 -10.76 11.47 0.75
N GLU A 106 -9.97 12.54 0.87
CA GLU A 106 -10.03 13.51 1.95
C GLU A 106 -9.41 14.84 1.49
N ARG A 107 -10.04 15.97 1.83
CA ARG A 107 -9.47 17.28 1.54
C ARG A 107 -9.69 18.25 2.68
N THR A 108 -9.22 17.82 3.86
CA THR A 108 -9.45 18.51 5.14
C THR A 108 -9.05 20.00 5.13
N PRO A 109 -7.92 20.42 4.52
CA PRO A 109 -7.55 21.84 4.48
C PRO A 109 -8.60 22.75 3.82
N LEU A 110 -9.37 22.23 2.85
CA LEU A 110 -10.43 23.00 2.19
C LEU A 110 -11.53 23.40 3.15
N ALA A 111 -11.76 22.65 4.25
CA ALA A 111 -12.84 22.93 5.19
C ALA A 111 -12.62 24.19 6.03
N LEU A 112 -11.37 24.65 6.13
CA LEU A 112 -11.05 25.98 6.69
C LEU A 112 -11.60 27.11 5.79
N LEU A 113 -11.86 26.80 4.53
CA LEU A 113 -12.37 27.75 3.54
C LEU A 113 -13.86 27.53 3.22
N ASN A 114 -14.22 26.28 2.96
CA ASN A 114 -15.57 25.84 2.61
C ASN A 114 -15.74 24.35 2.95
N ALA A 115 -16.41 24.06 4.06
CA ALA A 115 -16.65 22.69 4.54
C ALA A 115 -17.49 21.84 3.57
N ALA A 116 -18.46 22.45 2.87
CA ALA A 116 -19.27 21.75 1.88
C ALA A 116 -18.45 21.34 0.65
N ALA A 117 -17.56 22.23 0.17
CA ALA A 117 -16.64 21.92 -0.93
C ALA A 117 -15.64 20.83 -0.52
N SER A 118 -15.05 20.93 0.67
CA SER A 118 -14.18 19.88 1.24
C SER A 118 -14.85 18.50 1.21
N ALA A 119 -16.12 18.42 1.64
CA ALA A 119 -16.85 17.16 1.64
C ALA A 119 -17.14 16.61 0.24
N ARG A 120 -17.51 17.47 -0.72
CA ARG A 120 -17.72 17.06 -2.12
C ARG A 120 -16.42 16.61 -2.79
N MET A 121 -15.32 17.33 -2.53
CA MET A 121 -13.98 16.98 -3.02
C MET A 121 -13.50 15.64 -2.46
N ALA A 122 -13.75 15.35 -1.18
CA ALA A 122 -13.43 14.04 -0.59
C ALA A 122 -14.18 12.87 -1.25
N VAL A 123 -15.46 13.05 -1.57
CA VAL A 123 -16.23 12.05 -2.35
C VAL A 123 -15.67 11.91 -3.76
N GLY A 124 -15.39 13.04 -4.42
CA GLY A 124 -14.85 13.07 -5.76
C GLY A 124 -13.48 12.38 -5.88
N GLU A 125 -12.56 12.68 -4.97
CA GLU A 125 -11.23 12.08 -4.91
C GLU A 125 -11.30 10.57 -4.68
N ALA A 126 -12.16 10.12 -3.75
CA ALA A 126 -12.33 8.69 -3.54
C ALA A 126 -12.74 7.99 -4.84
N ILE A 127 -13.59 8.62 -5.66
CA ILE A 127 -14.03 8.09 -6.95
C ILE A 127 -12.94 8.18 -8.02
N THR A 128 -12.20 9.29 -8.12
CA THR A 128 -11.07 9.41 -9.07
C THR A 128 -9.98 8.39 -8.74
N ASN A 129 -9.67 8.16 -7.46
CA ASN A 129 -8.77 7.08 -7.07
C ASN A 129 -9.31 5.69 -7.45
N LEU A 130 -10.60 5.44 -7.20
CA LEU A 130 -11.23 4.15 -7.50
C LEU A 130 -11.32 3.86 -9.00
N CYS A 131 -11.28 4.90 -9.85
CA CYS A 131 -11.28 4.73 -11.31
C CYS A 131 -10.02 4.01 -11.82
N ALA A 132 -8.96 3.83 -11.04
CA ALA A 132 -7.87 2.93 -11.41
C ALA A 132 -8.34 1.45 -11.45
N ALA A 133 -9.31 1.06 -10.62
CA ALA A 133 -9.89 -0.28 -10.60
C ALA A 133 -10.99 -0.47 -11.67
N PRO A 134 -11.17 -1.69 -12.20
CA PRO A 134 -12.17 -1.98 -13.25
C PRO A 134 -13.58 -2.16 -12.67
N VAL A 135 -14.09 -1.09 -12.06
CA VAL A 135 -15.46 -0.98 -11.56
C VAL A 135 -16.41 -0.70 -12.73
N GLN A 136 -17.49 -1.46 -12.83
CA GLN A 136 -18.38 -1.46 -14.01
C GLN A 136 -19.40 -0.32 -13.99
N THR A 137 -19.95 0.00 -12.81
CA THR A 137 -21.01 0.99 -12.67
C THR A 137 -20.82 1.84 -11.42
N LEU A 138 -21.14 3.13 -11.53
CA LEU A 138 -20.96 4.10 -10.44
C LEU A 138 -21.84 3.77 -9.21
N ASP A 139 -23.06 3.28 -9.44
CA ASP A 139 -24.04 2.93 -8.39
C ASP A 139 -23.64 1.69 -7.56
N SER A 140 -22.73 0.86 -8.08
CA SER A 140 -22.15 -0.27 -7.34
C SER A 140 -21.22 0.18 -6.21
N ILE A 141 -20.72 1.42 -6.27
CA ILE A 141 -19.82 1.98 -5.26
C ILE A 141 -20.57 2.28 -3.96
N LYS A 142 -19.96 1.87 -2.84
CA LYS A 142 -20.45 2.10 -1.48
C LYS A 142 -19.44 2.91 -0.70
N LEU A 143 -19.91 3.92 0.02
CA LEU A 143 -19.05 4.84 0.75
C LEU A 143 -19.15 4.60 2.27
N SER A 144 -18.02 4.69 2.95
CA SER A 144 -17.95 4.98 4.38
C SER A 144 -17.68 6.47 4.58
N ALA A 145 -18.52 7.16 5.36
CA ALA A 145 -18.27 8.54 5.74
C ALA A 145 -17.83 8.65 7.21
N ASN A 146 -16.58 9.04 7.44
CA ASN A 146 -16.03 9.24 8.78
C ASN A 146 -15.85 10.74 9.05
N TRP A 147 -16.61 11.26 10.02
CA TRP A 147 -16.71 12.69 10.33
C TRP A 147 -15.89 13.05 11.57
N MET A 148 -14.88 13.88 11.40
CA MET A 148 -14.11 14.49 12.48
C MET A 148 -14.50 15.96 12.57
N ALA A 149 -14.86 16.44 13.75
CA ALA A 149 -15.17 17.86 13.96
C ALA A 149 -14.91 18.28 15.41
N ALA A 150 -14.70 19.57 15.62
CA ALA A 150 -14.64 20.15 16.96
C ALA A 150 -16.01 20.68 17.38
N ALA A 151 -16.97 19.78 17.65
CA ALA A 151 -18.34 20.18 17.93
C ALA A 151 -18.42 21.10 19.17
N GLY A 152 -19.23 22.15 19.07
CA GLY A 152 -19.32 23.24 20.04
C GLY A 152 -18.24 24.31 19.92
N HIS A 153 -17.25 24.14 19.03
CA HIS A 153 -16.42 25.27 18.60
C HIS A 153 -17.24 26.20 17.69
N SER A 154 -16.94 27.50 17.74
CA SER A 154 -17.71 28.52 17.03
C SER A 154 -17.72 28.25 15.52
N GLY A 155 -18.90 28.11 14.92
CA GLY A 155 -19.08 27.85 13.49
C GLY A 155 -19.03 26.37 13.08
N GLU A 156 -18.22 25.54 13.75
CA GLU A 156 -17.99 24.14 13.37
C GLU A 156 -19.27 23.29 13.32
N ASP A 157 -20.23 23.52 14.23
CA ASP A 157 -21.51 22.79 14.23
C ASP A 157 -22.33 23.07 12.95
N ALA A 158 -22.34 24.32 12.47
CA ALA A 158 -23.05 24.70 11.24
C ALA A 158 -22.30 24.20 10.00
N LEU A 159 -20.98 24.33 9.99
CA LEU A 159 -20.13 23.83 8.91
C LEU A 159 -20.22 22.30 8.76
N LEU A 160 -20.27 21.56 9.87
CA LEU A 160 -20.49 20.11 9.85
C LEU A 160 -21.84 19.76 9.24
N TYR A 161 -22.90 20.50 9.61
CA TYR A 161 -24.23 20.30 9.05
C TYR A 161 -24.24 20.53 7.53
N ASP A 162 -23.62 21.60 7.06
CA ASP A 162 -23.51 21.93 5.63
C ASP A 162 -22.73 20.85 4.86
N ALA A 163 -21.62 20.37 5.42
CA ALA A 163 -20.82 19.30 4.84
C ALA A 163 -21.61 17.98 4.72
N VAL A 164 -22.31 17.59 5.79
CA VAL A 164 -23.18 16.40 5.79
C VAL A 164 -24.32 16.55 4.78
N ARG A 165 -24.95 17.71 4.72
CA ARG A 165 -26.02 18.00 3.76
C ARG A 165 -25.51 17.94 2.32
N ALA A 166 -24.36 18.56 2.05
CA ALA A 166 -23.76 18.64 0.72
C ALA A 166 -23.51 17.28 0.07
N ILE A 167 -23.21 16.24 0.86
CA ILE A 167 -23.03 14.89 0.33
C ILE A 167 -24.28 14.03 0.53
N GLY A 168 -24.93 14.08 1.70
CA GLY A 168 -26.02 13.17 2.06
C GLY A 168 -27.36 13.52 1.44
N MET A 169 -27.59 14.80 1.13
CA MET A 169 -28.85 15.30 0.57
C MET A 169 -28.72 15.82 -0.86
N GLU A 170 -27.49 16.03 -1.35
CA GLU A 170 -27.22 16.68 -2.63
C GLU A 170 -26.34 15.79 -3.54
N LEU A 171 -25.02 15.73 -3.31
CA LEU A 171 -24.08 15.05 -4.23
C LEU A 171 -24.32 13.54 -4.35
N CYS A 172 -24.32 12.78 -3.24
CA CYS A 172 -24.45 11.33 -3.32
C CYS A 172 -25.81 10.89 -3.89
N PRO A 173 -26.95 11.49 -3.50
CA PRO A 173 -28.22 11.23 -4.19
C PRO A 173 -28.19 11.55 -5.68
N ALA A 174 -27.57 12.65 -6.11
CA ALA A 174 -27.46 13.01 -7.53
C ALA A 174 -26.61 12.01 -8.34
N LEU A 175 -25.64 11.37 -7.70
CA LEU A 175 -24.78 10.34 -8.29
C LEU A 175 -25.27 8.91 -8.04
N GLU A 176 -26.39 8.73 -7.35
CA GLU A 176 -26.92 7.43 -6.92
C GLU A 176 -25.92 6.62 -6.08
N LEU A 177 -25.06 7.32 -5.34
CA LEU A 177 -24.09 6.75 -4.41
C LEU A 177 -24.72 6.56 -3.04
N SER A 178 -24.50 5.40 -2.44
CA SER A 178 -24.97 5.13 -1.07
C SER A 178 -23.84 5.24 -0.06
N VAL A 179 -24.15 5.81 1.11
CA VAL A 179 -23.29 5.84 2.30
C VAL A 179 -23.87 4.90 3.38
N PRO A 180 -23.72 3.56 3.25
CA PRO A 180 -24.35 2.61 4.15
C PRO A 180 -23.71 2.51 5.54
N VAL A 181 -22.51 3.06 5.72
CA VAL A 181 -21.74 2.99 6.97
C VAL A 181 -21.03 4.31 7.23
N GLY A 182 -20.77 4.61 8.49
CA GLY A 182 -20.02 5.79 8.89
C GLY A 182 -19.79 5.84 10.38
N LYS A 183 -19.00 6.82 10.81
CA LYS A 183 -18.71 7.10 12.21
C LYS A 183 -18.43 8.57 12.41
N ASP A 184 -18.56 9.06 13.63
CA ASP A 184 -18.23 10.42 14.01
C ASP A 184 -17.28 10.49 15.22
N SER A 185 -16.44 11.52 15.23
CA SER A 185 -15.56 11.95 16.33
C SER A 185 -15.68 13.46 16.49
N LEU A 186 -16.46 13.88 17.50
CA LEU A 186 -16.96 15.26 17.62
C LEU A 186 -16.17 16.14 18.61
N SER A 187 -14.98 15.70 19.04
CA SER A 187 -14.16 16.40 20.03
C SER A 187 -12.74 16.69 19.51
N MET A 188 -12.59 17.01 18.23
CA MET A 188 -11.29 17.20 17.56
C MET A 188 -10.64 18.55 17.88
N GLN A 189 -10.38 18.78 19.17
CA GLN A 189 -9.71 19.97 19.68
C GLN A 189 -8.83 19.63 20.88
N ALA A 190 -7.71 20.33 21.03
CA ALA A 190 -6.83 20.27 22.20
C ALA A 190 -6.67 21.67 22.79
N GLN A 191 -6.67 21.76 24.12
CA GLN A 191 -6.46 23.00 24.87
C GLN A 191 -5.36 22.77 25.91
N TRP A 192 -4.44 23.71 26.05
CA TRP A 192 -3.38 23.66 27.06
C TRP A 192 -3.02 25.06 27.55
N ILE A 193 -2.38 25.13 28.71
CA ILE A 193 -1.90 26.38 29.29
C ILE A 193 -0.38 26.36 29.18
N GLU A 194 0.18 27.40 28.54
CA GLU A 194 1.61 27.63 28.60
C GLU A 194 1.91 28.39 29.91
N ALA A 195 2.39 27.66 30.91
CA ALA A 195 2.96 28.26 32.11
C ALA A 195 4.37 28.77 31.78
N GLY A 196 4.63 30.06 32.02
CA GLY A 196 5.97 30.62 31.87
C GLY A 196 6.98 29.85 32.72
N ILE A 197 7.97 29.22 32.07
CA ILE A 197 9.14 28.50 32.60
C ILE A 197 8.94 27.94 34.02
N GLY A 198 8.36 26.74 34.12
CA GLY A 198 8.32 25.91 35.33
C GLY A 198 6.98 25.20 35.52
N ASP A 199 6.90 23.97 35.05
CA ASP A 199 5.79 23.01 35.18
C ASP A 199 4.62 23.12 34.17
N SER A 200 4.72 22.34 33.09
CA SER A 200 3.62 22.03 32.19
C SER A 200 2.66 21.01 32.82
N ALA A 201 1.47 21.43 33.23
CA ALA A 201 0.39 20.53 33.61
C ALA A 201 -0.58 20.35 32.43
N PHE A 202 -0.71 19.12 31.92
CA PHE A 202 -1.70 18.73 30.91
C PHE A 202 -3.07 18.52 31.57
N GLY A 203 -4.11 19.19 31.06
CA GLY A 203 -5.49 19.02 31.53
C GLY A 203 -6.46 18.83 30.37
N ILE A 204 -7.32 17.82 30.46
CA ILE A 204 -8.36 17.51 29.45
C ILE A 204 -9.69 18.12 29.93
N GLY A 205 -10.28 19.02 29.15
CA GLY A 205 -11.75 19.17 29.11
C GLY A 205 -12.46 20.04 30.16
N LYS A 206 -11.84 21.06 30.77
CA LYS A 206 -12.59 22.11 31.47
C LYS A 206 -12.08 23.50 31.12
N THR A 207 -12.99 24.40 30.76
CA THR A 207 -12.76 25.84 30.78
C THR A 207 -12.33 26.23 32.20
N PRO A 208 -11.13 26.80 32.41
CA PRO A 208 -10.81 27.39 33.70
C PRO A 208 -11.68 28.64 33.84
N GLU A 209 -12.40 28.75 34.96
CA GLU A 209 -13.04 30.01 35.33
C GLU A 209 -11.99 31.13 35.36
N SER A 210 -12.34 32.30 34.81
CA SER A 210 -11.50 33.50 34.75
C SER A 210 -11.29 34.17 36.12
N SER A 211 -11.26 33.41 37.21
CA SER A 211 -11.21 33.95 38.58
C SER A 211 -9.80 34.15 39.13
N ALA A 212 -8.75 33.89 38.35
CA ALA A 212 -7.40 34.34 38.68
C ALA A 212 -7.27 35.84 38.39
N VAL A 213 -7.67 36.66 39.37
CA VAL A 213 -7.40 38.10 39.40
C VAL A 213 -5.89 38.31 39.18
N ALA A 214 -5.53 39.00 38.10
CA ALA A 214 -4.15 39.34 37.78
C ALA A 214 -3.51 40.05 38.98
N ASN A 215 -2.42 39.50 39.52
CA ASN A 215 -1.60 40.20 40.49
C ASN A 215 -0.64 41.13 39.73
N PRO A 216 -0.82 42.46 39.77
CA PRO A 216 0.01 43.40 39.00
C PRO A 216 1.48 43.42 39.45
N GLN A 217 1.82 42.73 40.55
CA GLN A 217 3.16 42.69 41.15
C GLN A 217 3.89 41.35 40.93
N SER A 218 3.31 40.38 40.22
CA SER A 218 4.02 39.11 39.95
C SER A 218 5.03 39.28 38.79
N PRO A 219 6.29 38.85 38.96
CA PRO A 219 7.27 38.83 37.86
C PRO A 219 7.03 37.69 36.85
N THR A 220 6.06 36.80 37.12
CA THR A 220 5.68 35.71 36.21
C THR A 220 4.61 36.17 35.21
N PRO A 221 4.78 35.94 33.90
CA PRO A 221 3.76 36.25 32.90
C PRO A 221 2.47 35.46 33.18
N ASN A 222 1.31 36.08 32.94
CA ASN A 222 0.02 35.41 33.07
C ASN A 222 -0.02 34.17 32.17
N PRO A 223 -0.59 33.05 32.63
CA PRO A 223 -0.74 31.84 31.82
C PRO A 223 -1.51 32.16 30.53
N VAL A 224 -0.93 31.81 29.38
CA VAL A 224 -1.58 31.95 28.07
C VAL A 224 -2.26 30.62 27.74
N ALA A 225 -3.58 30.65 27.54
CA ALA A 225 -4.31 29.49 27.08
C ALA A 225 -4.17 29.37 25.56
N HIS A 226 -3.70 28.22 25.11
CA HIS A 226 -3.60 27.87 23.70
C HIS A 226 -4.64 26.82 23.33
N LYS A 227 -5.04 26.85 22.06
CA LYS A 227 -6.01 25.90 21.51
C LYS A 227 -5.62 25.52 20.09
N SER A 228 -5.65 24.22 19.81
CA SER A 228 -5.59 23.68 18.45
C SER A 228 -6.92 23.03 18.11
N VAL A 229 -7.47 23.35 16.94
CA VAL A 229 -8.78 22.91 16.49
C VAL A 229 -8.64 22.32 15.10
N SER A 230 -9.09 21.08 14.93
CA SER A 230 -9.24 20.52 13.58
C SER A 230 -10.51 21.11 12.95
N PRO A 231 -10.46 21.54 11.68
CA PRO A 231 -11.68 21.88 10.95
C PRO A 231 -12.54 20.61 10.75
N VAL A 232 -13.76 20.78 10.25
CA VAL A 232 -14.57 19.66 9.75
C VAL A 232 -13.71 18.83 8.78
N SER A 233 -13.42 17.58 9.15
CA SER A 233 -12.60 16.67 8.36
C SER A 233 -13.45 15.47 8.00
N LEU A 234 -13.73 15.32 6.71
CA LEU A 234 -14.41 14.16 6.18
C LEU A 234 -13.37 13.24 5.50
N ILE A 235 -13.36 11.98 5.92
CA ILE A 235 -12.65 10.92 5.22
C ILE A 235 -13.70 10.01 4.57
N ILE A 236 -13.66 9.93 3.25
CA ILE A 236 -14.43 8.98 2.47
C ILE A 236 -13.56 7.76 2.16
N SER A 237 -14.07 6.58 2.45
CA SER A 237 -13.55 5.33 1.90
C SER A 237 -14.57 4.77 0.93
N ALA A 238 -14.18 4.52 -0.31
CA ALA A 238 -15.05 3.94 -1.34
C ALA A 238 -14.71 2.46 -1.55
N PHE A 239 -15.76 1.66 -1.71
CA PHE A 239 -15.69 0.22 -1.90
C PHE A 239 -16.54 -0.18 -3.11
N ALA A 240 -16.03 -1.06 -3.97
CA ALA A 240 -16.81 -1.56 -5.11
C ALA A 240 -16.44 -2.98 -5.49
N PRO A 241 -17.39 -3.79 -6.00
CA PRO A 241 -17.06 -5.04 -6.67
C PRO A 241 -16.30 -4.76 -7.97
N VAL A 242 -15.36 -5.66 -8.28
CA VAL A 242 -14.54 -5.64 -9.48
C VAL A 242 -14.83 -6.90 -10.29
N GLY A 243 -15.11 -6.75 -11.59
CA GLY A 243 -15.42 -7.88 -12.47
C GLY A 243 -14.18 -8.67 -12.93
N ASP A 244 -13.05 -7.98 -13.14
CA ASP A 244 -11.80 -8.62 -13.53
C ASP A 244 -10.60 -7.77 -13.08
N VAL A 245 -9.88 -8.20 -12.04
CA VAL A 245 -8.75 -7.45 -11.48
C VAL A 245 -7.59 -7.21 -12.47
N ARG A 246 -7.54 -7.93 -13.59
CA ARG A 246 -6.42 -7.87 -14.55
C ARG A 246 -6.43 -6.61 -15.41
N THR A 247 -7.59 -5.96 -15.59
CA THR A 247 -7.75 -4.74 -16.40
C THR A 247 -7.61 -3.45 -15.57
N GLN A 248 -7.04 -3.56 -14.37
CA GLN A 248 -6.69 -2.40 -13.56
C GLN A 248 -5.64 -1.50 -14.23
N LEU A 249 -5.70 -0.22 -13.92
CA LEU A 249 -4.77 0.79 -14.40
C LEU A 249 -3.84 1.21 -13.25
N THR A 250 -2.63 1.69 -13.59
CA THR A 250 -1.66 2.17 -12.60
C THR A 250 -0.90 3.39 -13.13
N PRO A 251 -0.18 4.14 -12.29
CA PRO A 251 0.67 5.25 -12.72
C PRO A 251 1.91 4.83 -13.53
N LEU A 252 2.13 3.53 -13.75
CA LEU A 252 3.28 3.00 -14.49
C LEU A 252 3.13 3.28 -15.99
N LEU A 253 3.84 4.30 -16.48
CA LEU A 253 3.92 4.66 -17.89
C LEU A 253 4.48 3.51 -18.72
N ARG A 254 3.76 3.18 -19.79
CA ARG A 254 4.23 2.24 -20.79
C ARG A 254 5.33 2.87 -21.64
N SER A 255 6.33 2.06 -21.97
CA SER A 255 7.43 2.43 -22.84
C SER A 255 7.46 1.55 -24.10
N GLY A 256 8.18 1.98 -25.13
CA GLY A 256 8.37 1.22 -26.37
C GLY A 256 7.53 1.68 -27.56
N GLU A 257 6.56 2.57 -27.33
CA GLU A 257 5.73 3.19 -28.36
C GLU A 257 5.55 4.69 -28.12
N GLU A 258 5.22 5.42 -29.19
CA GLU A 258 4.96 6.86 -29.12
C GLU A 258 3.63 7.12 -28.41
N SER A 259 3.68 7.82 -27.28
CA SER A 259 2.52 8.06 -26.41
C SER A 259 2.49 9.50 -25.89
N GLU A 260 1.33 9.91 -25.39
CA GLU A 260 1.11 11.24 -24.82
C GLU A 260 0.26 11.18 -23.56
N LEU A 261 0.42 12.20 -22.71
CA LEU A 261 -0.30 12.33 -21.46
C LEU A 261 -1.39 13.40 -21.58
N TRP A 262 -2.60 13.02 -21.20
CA TRP A 262 -3.78 13.89 -21.17
C TRP A 262 -4.18 14.15 -19.72
N LEU A 263 -4.44 15.42 -19.38
CA LEU A 263 -5.07 15.79 -18.13
C LEU A 263 -6.56 15.98 -18.39
N ILE A 264 -7.39 15.25 -17.64
CA ILE A 264 -8.84 15.42 -17.59
C ILE A 264 -9.18 16.13 -16.28
N GLY A 265 -9.36 17.45 -16.31
CA GLY A 265 -9.61 18.28 -15.12
C GLY A 265 -11.07 18.69 -14.97
N LEU A 266 -11.74 18.18 -13.94
CA LEU A 266 -13.19 18.40 -13.71
C LEU A 266 -13.56 19.81 -13.22
N GLY A 267 -12.55 20.59 -12.81
CA GLY A 267 -12.71 22.01 -12.49
C GLY A 267 -13.11 22.89 -13.68
N GLY A 268 -13.12 22.36 -14.91
CA GLY A 268 -13.59 23.08 -16.12
C GLY A 268 -12.89 24.42 -16.34
N GLY A 269 -11.56 24.44 -16.18
CA GLY A 269 -10.72 25.62 -16.38
C GLY A 269 -10.64 26.62 -15.22
N LYS A 270 -11.35 26.41 -14.10
CA LYS A 270 -11.32 27.33 -12.95
C LYS A 270 -9.96 27.45 -12.24
N GLN A 271 -9.20 26.35 -12.20
CA GLN A 271 -7.82 26.30 -11.66
C GLN A 271 -7.69 26.94 -10.27
N ARG A 272 -8.56 26.54 -9.33
CA ARG A 272 -8.64 27.08 -7.98
C ARG A 272 -7.47 26.60 -7.12
N LEU A 273 -6.86 27.51 -6.36
CA LEU A 273 -5.66 27.26 -5.54
C LEU A 273 -5.94 27.29 -4.03
N GLY A 274 -7.18 27.55 -3.62
CA GLY A 274 -7.52 27.67 -2.21
C GLY A 274 -7.29 26.38 -1.46
N GLY A 275 -6.48 26.44 -0.41
CA GLY A 275 -6.15 25.31 0.47
C GLY A 275 -5.15 24.32 -0.11
N SER A 276 -4.58 24.59 -1.30
CA SER A 276 -3.63 23.69 -1.93
C SER A 276 -2.31 23.57 -1.18
N VAL A 277 -1.60 22.48 -1.41
CA VAL A 277 -0.25 22.27 -0.88
C VAL A 277 0.70 23.38 -1.33
N LEU A 278 0.53 23.92 -2.54
CA LEU A 278 1.31 25.08 -3.00
C LEU A 278 1.14 26.27 -2.05
N ALA A 279 -0.09 26.59 -1.62
CA ALA A 279 -0.30 27.68 -0.67
C ALA A 279 0.29 27.34 0.70
N GLN A 280 0.15 26.09 1.16
CA GLN A 280 0.66 25.65 2.48
C GLN A 280 2.18 25.75 2.60
N VAL A 281 2.94 25.41 1.56
CA VAL A 281 4.43 25.49 1.58
C VAL A 281 4.99 26.91 1.47
N TYR A 282 4.10 27.91 1.34
CA TYR A 282 4.41 29.33 1.38
C TYR A 282 3.57 30.06 2.45
N ALA A 283 3.15 29.36 3.53
CA ALA A 283 2.23 29.88 4.53
C ALA A 283 2.57 31.27 5.12
N ASP A 284 3.87 31.58 5.26
CA ASP A 284 4.37 32.86 5.79
C ASP A 284 4.47 33.98 4.72
N ASP A 285 4.22 33.67 3.45
CA ASP A 285 4.24 34.62 2.35
C ASP A 285 2.89 35.32 2.22
N THR A 286 2.89 36.65 2.33
CA THR A 286 1.69 37.47 2.16
C THR A 286 1.02 37.33 0.79
N ALA A 287 1.76 36.88 -0.24
CA ALA A 287 1.24 36.64 -1.58
C ALA A 287 0.48 35.31 -1.71
N LEU A 288 0.83 34.31 -0.89
CA LEU A 288 0.26 32.95 -0.89
C LEU A 288 0.01 32.45 0.54
N PRO A 289 -0.91 33.09 1.29
CA PRO A 289 -1.29 32.57 2.59
C PRO A 289 -1.88 31.17 2.45
N ALA A 290 -1.52 30.26 3.36
CA ALA A 290 -1.91 28.84 3.33
C ALA A 290 -3.43 28.61 3.18
N PHE A 291 -4.23 29.54 3.70
CA PHE A 291 -5.68 29.47 3.73
C PHE A 291 -6.30 30.72 3.11
N GLY A 292 -6.00 30.95 1.82
CA GLY A 292 -6.58 32.01 0.99
C GLY A 292 -6.90 31.50 -0.41
N GLY A 293 -7.60 32.30 -1.21
CA GLY A 293 -8.04 31.96 -2.57
C GLY A 293 -9.38 31.24 -2.69
N GLU A 294 -9.85 31.12 -3.93
CA GLU A 294 -11.04 30.35 -4.28
C GLU A 294 -10.77 28.83 -4.11
N VAL A 295 -11.74 28.09 -3.58
CA VAL A 295 -11.62 26.69 -3.15
C VAL A 295 -12.00 25.73 -4.28
N PRO A 296 -11.17 24.72 -4.63
CA PRO A 296 -11.59 23.61 -5.49
C PRO A 296 -12.90 22.98 -5.01
N ASP A 297 -13.78 22.64 -5.95
CA ASP A 297 -15.09 22.07 -5.67
C ASP A 297 -15.62 21.25 -6.86
N LEU A 298 -16.47 20.26 -6.58
CA LEU A 298 -17.24 19.55 -7.59
C LEU A 298 -18.53 20.33 -7.87
N ASP A 299 -18.43 21.29 -8.79
CA ASP A 299 -19.54 22.22 -9.10
C ASP A 299 -20.72 21.52 -9.82
N ASP A 300 -20.44 20.47 -10.58
CA ASP A 300 -21.43 19.68 -11.31
C ASP A 300 -21.17 18.19 -11.10
N ALA A 301 -22.09 17.53 -10.40
CA ALA A 301 -22.04 16.10 -10.16
C ALA A 301 -21.97 15.29 -11.46
N GLN A 302 -22.63 15.73 -12.54
CA GLN A 302 -22.64 14.98 -13.80
C GLN A 302 -21.26 14.88 -14.43
N ARG A 303 -20.37 15.85 -14.21
CA ARG A 303 -18.97 15.75 -14.69
C ARG A 303 -18.23 14.56 -14.08
N LEU A 304 -18.47 14.27 -12.80
CA LEU A 304 -17.84 13.12 -12.15
C LEU A 304 -18.40 11.79 -12.70
N ARG A 305 -19.72 11.73 -12.98
CA ARG A 305 -20.33 10.57 -13.65
C ARG A 305 -19.75 10.37 -15.05
N SER A 306 -19.73 11.42 -15.87
CA SER A 306 -19.15 11.40 -17.21
C SER A 306 -17.67 10.97 -17.18
N PHE A 307 -16.91 11.43 -16.18
CA PHE A 307 -15.52 11.06 -16.00
C PHE A 307 -15.37 9.57 -15.69
N PHE A 308 -16.14 9.05 -14.73
CA PHE A 308 -16.13 7.63 -14.39
C PHE A 308 -16.45 6.77 -15.63
N GLU A 309 -17.50 7.14 -16.38
CA GLU A 309 -17.91 6.43 -17.59
C GLU A 309 -16.86 6.51 -18.70
N LEU A 310 -16.22 7.67 -18.90
CA LEU A 310 -15.11 7.85 -19.84
C LEU A 310 -13.94 6.92 -19.50
N ILE A 311 -13.50 6.86 -18.23
CA ILE A 311 -12.37 6.02 -17.83
C ILE A 311 -12.70 4.54 -17.98
N ARG A 312 -13.92 4.12 -17.63
CA ARG A 312 -14.40 2.75 -17.88
C ARG A 312 -14.37 2.43 -19.37
N ASP A 313 -15.03 3.22 -20.20
CA ASP A 313 -15.18 2.94 -21.63
C ASP A 313 -13.81 2.98 -22.36
N ALA A 314 -12.90 3.86 -21.92
CA ALA A 314 -11.54 3.95 -22.46
C ALA A 314 -10.69 2.73 -22.10
N ARG A 315 -10.81 2.23 -20.86
CA ARG A 315 -10.16 0.99 -20.41
C ARG A 315 -10.71 -0.22 -21.16
N ASP A 316 -12.02 -0.36 -21.26
CA ASP A 316 -12.68 -1.48 -21.94
C ASP A 316 -12.36 -1.50 -23.44
N SER A 317 -12.09 -0.33 -24.02
CA SER A 317 -11.62 -0.18 -25.40
C SER A 317 -10.10 -0.35 -25.56
N GLY A 318 -9.34 -0.56 -24.47
CA GLY A 318 -7.89 -0.74 -24.49
C GLY A 318 -7.09 0.53 -24.80
N LEU A 319 -7.68 1.72 -24.68
CA LEU A 319 -7.04 3.00 -25.05
C LEU A 319 -6.10 3.56 -23.97
N LEU A 320 -6.29 3.14 -22.71
CA LEU A 320 -5.52 3.64 -21.57
C LEU A 320 -4.30 2.75 -21.30
N LEU A 321 -3.11 3.35 -21.33
CA LEU A 321 -1.85 2.69 -21.03
C LEU A 321 -1.44 2.86 -19.56
N ALA A 322 -1.79 3.99 -18.96
CA ALA A 322 -1.54 4.32 -17.56
C ALA A 322 -2.59 5.34 -17.06
N TYR A 323 -2.78 5.40 -15.75
CA TYR A 323 -3.73 6.28 -15.07
C TYR A 323 -3.13 6.72 -13.73
N HIS A 324 -3.31 7.99 -13.38
CA HIS A 324 -3.07 8.49 -12.04
C HIS A 324 -4.00 9.67 -11.76
N ASP A 325 -4.62 9.69 -10.59
CA ASP A 325 -5.54 10.75 -10.19
C ASP A 325 -4.81 12.09 -9.97
N ARG A 326 -5.57 13.20 -9.94
CA ARG A 326 -5.05 14.51 -9.52
C ARG A 326 -5.64 14.86 -8.16
N SER A 327 -4.75 14.97 -7.19
CA SER A 327 -5.06 15.24 -5.78
C SER A 327 -4.06 16.28 -5.21
N ASP A 328 -3.42 16.00 -4.07
CA ASP A 328 -2.52 16.93 -3.40
C ASP A 328 -1.28 17.23 -4.25
N GLY A 329 -0.90 18.51 -4.35
CA GLY A 329 0.19 18.96 -5.23
C GLY A 329 -0.20 19.07 -6.72
N GLY A 330 -1.44 18.74 -7.06
CA GLY A 330 -2.04 18.97 -8.37
C GLY A 330 -1.46 18.10 -9.49
N ALA A 331 -1.66 18.54 -10.73
CA ALA A 331 -1.19 17.80 -11.91
C ALA A 331 0.34 17.63 -11.94
N PHE A 332 1.08 18.55 -11.33
CA PHE A 332 2.54 18.45 -11.24
C PHE A 332 3.00 17.24 -10.43
N ALA A 333 2.39 17.01 -9.26
CA ALA A 333 2.71 15.85 -8.42
C ALA A 333 2.38 14.55 -9.16
N ALA A 334 1.15 14.42 -9.68
CA ALA A 334 0.72 13.24 -10.43
C ALA A 334 1.64 12.94 -11.63
N LEU A 335 2.02 13.96 -12.42
CA LEU A 335 2.97 13.78 -13.52
C LEU A 335 4.35 13.31 -13.03
N CYS A 336 4.89 13.92 -11.98
CA CYS A 336 6.17 13.51 -11.40
C CYS A 336 6.11 12.08 -10.88
N GLU A 337 5.04 11.69 -10.20
CA GLU A 337 4.85 10.35 -9.65
C GLU A 337 4.76 9.28 -10.74
N MET A 338 4.01 9.54 -11.83
CA MET A 338 4.02 8.68 -13.01
C MET A 338 5.43 8.54 -13.62
N ALA A 339 6.18 9.64 -13.70
CA ALA A 339 7.55 9.66 -14.18
C ALA A 339 8.50 8.87 -13.25
N PHE A 340 8.28 8.93 -11.94
CA PHE A 340 9.05 8.19 -10.94
C PHE A 340 8.77 6.69 -11.00
N ALA A 341 7.49 6.30 -11.04
CA ALA A 341 7.04 4.91 -11.15
C ALA A 341 7.66 4.18 -12.35
N SER A 342 7.98 4.94 -13.39
CA SER A 342 8.36 4.43 -14.70
C SER A 342 9.83 4.69 -15.06
N ARG A 343 10.54 5.45 -14.21
CA ARG A 343 11.89 5.98 -14.47
C ARG A 343 12.03 6.60 -15.86
N GLN A 344 11.14 7.55 -16.12
CA GLN A 344 11.15 8.36 -17.33
C GLN A 344 11.28 9.83 -16.96
N GLY A 345 11.72 10.65 -17.92
CA GLY A 345 11.55 12.10 -17.86
C GLY A 345 10.27 12.53 -18.52
N LEU A 346 9.93 13.81 -18.42
CA LEU A 346 8.73 14.39 -19.02
C LEU A 346 9.03 15.73 -19.67
N ASP A 347 8.43 15.97 -20.84
CA ASP A 347 8.26 17.31 -21.40
C ASP A 347 6.79 17.74 -21.21
N ILE A 348 6.56 18.71 -20.33
CA ILE A 348 5.27 19.29 -19.98
C ILE A 348 5.06 20.59 -20.78
N THR A 349 3.91 20.75 -21.42
CA THR A 349 3.59 21.90 -22.27
C THR A 349 2.27 22.54 -21.87
N LEU A 350 2.34 23.81 -21.47
CA LEU A 350 1.21 24.58 -20.91
C LEU A 350 0.56 25.55 -21.90
N ASP A 351 0.91 25.50 -23.19
CA ASP A 351 0.43 26.43 -24.23
C ASP A 351 -1.11 26.52 -24.31
N ALA A 352 -1.82 25.44 -23.95
CA ALA A 352 -3.28 25.35 -23.96
C ALA A 352 -3.93 25.58 -22.58
N TRP A 353 -3.15 25.89 -21.54
CA TRP A 353 -3.61 25.89 -20.15
C TRP A 353 -3.67 27.29 -19.51
N GLY A 354 -3.46 28.35 -20.30
CA GLY A 354 -3.47 29.74 -19.87
C GLY A 354 -2.06 30.25 -19.50
N ASP A 355 -2.01 31.50 -19.03
CA ASP A 355 -0.74 32.20 -18.82
C ASP A 355 -0.11 31.96 -17.43
N ASP A 356 -0.89 31.42 -16.48
CA ASP A 356 -0.42 31.12 -15.12
C ASP A 356 -0.05 29.63 -14.99
N ALA A 357 1.25 29.36 -15.08
CA ALA A 357 1.79 28.01 -14.95
C ALA A 357 1.52 27.40 -13.57
N PHE A 358 1.48 28.20 -12.50
CA PHE A 358 1.24 27.69 -11.16
C PHE A 358 -0.19 27.21 -11.00
N ARG A 359 -1.15 28.01 -11.49
CA ARG A 359 -2.57 27.60 -11.52
C ARG A 359 -2.77 26.37 -12.36
N SER A 360 -2.12 26.26 -13.51
CA SER A 360 -2.22 25.09 -14.38
C SER A 360 -1.72 23.80 -13.72
N LEU A 361 -0.61 23.90 -12.97
CA LEU A 361 0.12 22.75 -12.43
C LEU A 361 -0.31 22.33 -11.02
N PHE A 362 -0.61 23.28 -10.15
CA PHE A 362 -0.77 23.04 -8.70
C PHE A 362 -2.20 23.25 -8.18
N ASN A 363 -3.18 23.47 -9.06
CA ASN A 363 -4.58 23.38 -8.65
C ASN A 363 -4.94 21.92 -8.31
N GLU A 364 -5.63 21.75 -7.20
CA GLU A 364 -6.06 20.45 -6.66
C GLU A 364 -7.54 20.20 -6.94
N GLU A 365 -7.99 20.63 -8.12
CA GLU A 365 -9.30 20.29 -8.66
C GLU A 365 -9.34 18.80 -9.01
N LEU A 366 -10.51 18.17 -8.97
CA LEU A 366 -10.65 16.75 -9.32
C LEU A 366 -10.22 16.48 -10.77
N GLY A 367 -9.75 15.27 -11.03
CA GLY A 367 -9.34 14.84 -12.37
C GLY A 367 -8.32 13.71 -12.33
N ALA A 368 -7.75 13.42 -13.49
CA ALA A 368 -6.68 12.45 -13.63
C ALA A 368 -5.78 12.76 -14.83
N VAL A 369 -4.55 12.25 -14.76
CA VAL A 369 -3.64 12.13 -15.91
C VAL A 369 -3.73 10.72 -16.46
N VAL A 370 -3.92 10.60 -17.77
CA VAL A 370 -3.92 9.31 -18.47
C VAL A 370 -2.88 9.29 -19.57
N GLN A 371 -2.27 8.13 -19.78
CA GLN A 371 -1.41 7.88 -20.94
C GLN A 371 -2.20 7.16 -22.03
N ILE A 372 -2.09 7.64 -23.26
CA ILE A 372 -2.64 6.99 -24.45
C ILE A 372 -1.55 6.81 -25.51
N ALA A 373 -1.70 5.83 -26.39
CA ALA A 373 -0.88 5.73 -27.58
C ALA A 373 -1.19 6.91 -28.52
N SER A 374 -0.17 7.43 -29.21
CA SER A 374 -0.34 8.58 -30.11
C SER A 374 -1.25 8.27 -31.30
N GLU A 375 -1.32 7.01 -31.73
CA GLU A 375 -2.20 6.54 -32.79
C GLU A 375 -3.67 6.48 -32.37
N ASP A 376 -3.94 6.28 -31.07
CA ASP A 376 -5.28 6.21 -30.49
C ASP A 376 -5.88 7.58 -30.15
N ARG A 377 -5.14 8.67 -30.42
CA ARG A 377 -5.56 10.05 -30.10
C ARG A 377 -6.97 10.37 -30.59
N ALA A 378 -7.27 10.04 -31.85
CA ALA A 378 -8.57 10.35 -32.43
C ALA A 378 -9.70 9.58 -31.73
N ALA A 379 -9.49 8.29 -31.47
CA ALA A 379 -10.46 7.45 -30.77
C ALA A 379 -10.71 7.92 -29.33
N PHE A 380 -9.64 8.33 -28.63
CA PHE A 380 -9.76 8.88 -27.28
C PHE A 380 -10.48 10.24 -27.26
N ALA A 381 -10.14 11.14 -28.19
CA ALA A 381 -10.81 12.43 -28.32
C ALA A 381 -12.31 12.29 -28.64
N ASP A 382 -12.68 11.36 -29.53
CA ASP A 382 -14.08 11.04 -29.83
C ASP A 382 -14.81 10.53 -28.58
N LEU A 383 -14.15 9.71 -27.76
CA LEU A 383 -14.72 9.22 -26.50
C LEU A 383 -14.91 10.36 -25.50
N VAL A 384 -13.92 11.24 -25.33
CA VAL A 384 -14.03 12.46 -24.50
C VAL A 384 -15.23 13.31 -24.93
N GLU A 385 -15.43 13.51 -26.24
CA GLU A 385 -16.57 14.26 -26.77
C GLU A 385 -17.91 13.57 -26.45
N ARG A 386 -17.99 12.25 -26.61
CA ARG A 386 -19.21 11.47 -26.29
C ARG A 386 -19.64 11.58 -24.83
N HIS A 387 -18.69 11.74 -23.90
CA HIS A 387 -18.98 11.98 -22.48
C HIS A 387 -19.13 13.46 -22.12
N ALA A 388 -19.11 14.36 -23.11
CA ALA A 388 -19.22 15.81 -22.94
C ALA A 388 -18.11 16.42 -22.05
N LEU A 389 -16.87 15.90 -22.18
CA LEU A 389 -15.71 16.34 -21.40
C LEU A 389 -14.65 17.08 -22.23
N THR A 390 -14.99 17.55 -23.44
CA THR A 390 -14.06 18.24 -24.34
C THR A 390 -13.38 19.45 -23.70
N GLU A 391 -14.09 20.22 -22.88
CA GLU A 391 -13.52 21.38 -22.17
C GLU A 391 -12.69 20.99 -20.92
N CYS A 392 -12.74 19.73 -20.51
CA CYS A 392 -12.05 19.21 -19.33
C CYS A 392 -10.76 18.46 -19.70
N ALA A 393 -10.67 17.89 -20.91
CA ALA A 393 -9.57 17.02 -21.31
C ALA A 393 -8.66 17.67 -22.34
N GLN A 394 -7.37 17.74 -22.02
CA GLN A 394 -6.38 18.31 -22.93
C GLN A 394 -5.02 17.64 -22.70
N ARG A 395 -4.22 17.53 -23.78
CA ARG A 395 -2.84 17.07 -23.68
C ARG A 395 -2.02 18.00 -22.79
N ILE A 396 -1.20 17.42 -21.90
CA ILE A 396 -0.37 18.18 -20.96
C ILE A 396 1.12 17.84 -21.06
N ALA A 397 1.47 16.60 -21.39
CA ALA A 397 2.87 16.17 -21.38
C ALA A 397 3.16 15.02 -22.34
N ARG A 398 4.45 14.78 -22.59
CA ARG A 398 4.96 13.60 -23.30
C ARG A 398 6.08 12.94 -22.49
N PRO A 399 6.08 11.59 -22.36
CA PRO A 399 7.18 10.90 -21.72
C PRO A 399 8.47 10.93 -22.56
N THR A 400 9.62 10.95 -21.88
CA THR A 400 10.94 10.98 -22.52
C THR A 400 11.92 10.02 -21.82
N GLY A 401 12.92 9.53 -22.55
CA GLY A 401 13.99 8.70 -21.98
C GLY A 401 15.12 9.50 -21.29
N THR A 402 15.02 10.83 -21.21
CA THR A 402 16.07 11.67 -20.60
C THR A 402 15.74 11.87 -19.12
N PRO A 403 16.70 11.76 -18.18
CA PRO A 403 16.45 11.94 -16.74
C PRO A 403 16.24 13.41 -16.36
N ARG A 404 15.19 14.03 -16.90
CA ARG A 404 14.79 15.42 -16.62
C ARG A 404 13.28 15.58 -16.69
N ILE A 405 12.76 16.57 -15.97
CA ILE A 405 11.39 17.04 -16.12
C ILE A 405 11.47 18.50 -16.54
N ARG A 406 10.82 18.84 -17.65
CA ARG A 406 10.84 20.17 -18.24
C ARG A 406 9.43 20.70 -18.37
N VAL A 407 9.20 21.93 -17.94
CA VAL A 407 7.94 22.66 -18.13
C VAL A 407 8.16 23.79 -19.12
N SER A 408 7.29 23.86 -20.12
CA SER A 408 7.30 24.88 -21.17
C SER A 408 5.93 25.52 -21.32
N GLY A 409 5.90 26.78 -21.75
CA GLY A 409 4.67 27.51 -22.04
C GLY A 409 4.95 28.73 -22.91
N GLN A 410 4.08 29.04 -23.86
CA GLN A 410 4.26 30.07 -24.88
C GLN A 410 5.60 29.90 -25.64
N GLY A 411 6.01 28.66 -25.92
CA GLY A 411 7.26 28.35 -26.62
C GLY A 411 8.56 28.61 -25.85
N ARG A 412 8.50 28.98 -24.55
CA ARG A 412 9.68 29.14 -23.67
C ARG A 412 9.73 28.06 -22.59
N VAL A 413 10.94 27.72 -22.15
CA VAL A 413 11.13 26.88 -20.96
C VAL A 413 10.87 27.74 -19.72
N LEU A 414 9.95 27.30 -18.88
CA LEU A 414 9.58 27.97 -17.63
C LEU A 414 10.37 27.42 -16.44
N ALA A 415 10.58 26.10 -16.41
CA ALA A 415 11.41 25.42 -15.43
C ALA A 415 11.96 24.10 -15.99
N GLU A 416 13.11 23.67 -15.50
CA GLU A 416 13.70 22.37 -15.80
C GLU A 416 14.42 21.85 -14.56
N TRP A 417 14.17 20.59 -14.21
CA TRP A 417 14.84 19.90 -13.13
C TRP A 417 15.54 18.66 -13.66
N ARG A 418 16.62 18.26 -12.99
CA ARG A 418 17.09 16.89 -13.09
C ARG A 418 16.08 15.97 -12.40
N TRP A 419 15.89 14.76 -12.93
CA TRP A 419 14.95 13.81 -12.34
C TRP A 419 15.29 13.52 -10.88
N GLU A 420 16.57 13.36 -10.55
CA GLU A 420 17.03 13.06 -9.19
C GLU A 420 16.73 14.18 -8.19
N GLU A 421 16.66 15.43 -8.65
CA GLU A 421 16.37 16.59 -7.80
C GLU A 421 14.93 16.57 -7.30
N LEU A 422 13.97 16.32 -8.21
CA LEU A 422 12.56 16.17 -7.87
C LEU A 422 12.32 14.87 -7.07
N PHE A 423 13.01 13.78 -7.44
CA PHE A 423 12.90 12.52 -6.70
C PHE A 423 13.45 12.65 -5.27
N ASP A 424 14.58 13.33 -5.06
CA ASP A 424 15.13 13.59 -3.72
C ASP A 424 14.17 14.43 -2.87
N ALA A 425 13.49 15.41 -3.46
CA ALA A 425 12.46 16.17 -2.77
C ALA A 425 11.28 15.28 -2.36
N TRP A 426 10.73 14.50 -3.29
CA TRP A 426 9.63 13.57 -3.05
C TRP A 426 9.98 12.45 -2.04
N TRP A 427 11.21 11.96 -2.05
CA TRP A 427 11.66 10.88 -1.15
C TRP A 427 12.13 11.39 0.23
N SER A 428 12.26 12.71 0.40
CA SER A 428 12.87 13.31 1.59
C SER A 428 12.19 12.92 2.91
N VAL A 429 10.85 12.90 2.93
CA VAL A 429 10.06 12.60 4.14
C VAL A 429 10.20 11.13 4.53
N THR A 430 10.06 10.20 3.60
CA THR A 430 10.23 8.78 3.91
C THR A 430 11.64 8.47 4.40
N HIS A 431 12.66 9.07 3.78
CA HIS A 431 14.05 8.91 4.21
C HIS A 431 14.28 9.44 5.63
N ALA A 432 13.78 10.64 5.92
CA ALA A 432 13.90 11.23 7.25
C ALA A 432 13.18 10.38 8.32
N MET A 433 11.95 9.93 8.04
CA MET A 433 11.18 9.10 8.96
C MET A 433 11.84 7.75 9.21
N GLN A 434 12.32 7.08 8.16
CA GLN A 434 13.04 5.80 8.29
C GLN A 434 14.35 5.99 9.05
N LYS A 435 15.12 7.06 8.80
CA LYS A 435 16.34 7.34 9.58
C LYS A 435 16.09 7.56 11.07
N LEU A 436 14.96 8.20 11.41
CA LEU A 436 14.60 8.47 12.80
C LEU A 436 14.06 7.23 13.53
N ARG A 437 13.42 6.31 12.80
CA ARG A 437 12.68 5.16 13.36
C ARG A 437 13.45 3.84 13.26
N ASP A 438 14.15 3.62 12.16
CA ASP A 438 14.77 2.35 11.73
C ASP A 438 16.31 2.46 11.78
N ASN A 439 17.03 1.46 11.25
CA ASN A 439 18.49 1.56 11.06
C ASN A 439 18.84 2.65 10.02
N PRO A 440 19.57 3.72 10.39
CA PRO A 440 19.88 4.83 9.49
C PRO A 440 20.67 4.45 8.24
N ASP A 441 21.54 3.44 8.32
CA ASP A 441 22.33 2.96 7.18
C ASP A 441 21.43 2.27 6.15
N SER A 442 20.42 1.51 6.62
CA SER A 442 19.44 0.87 5.74
C SER A 442 18.57 1.93 5.05
N ALA A 443 18.16 2.97 5.75
CA ALA A 443 17.44 4.09 5.15
C ALA A 443 18.27 4.83 4.08
N ASP A 444 19.58 5.02 4.32
CA ASP A 444 20.50 5.61 3.33
C ASP A 444 20.69 4.71 2.10
N GLU A 445 20.86 3.40 2.29
CA GLU A 445 20.95 2.43 1.20
C GLU A 445 19.68 2.42 0.33
N GLU A 446 18.49 2.40 0.96
CA GLU A 446 17.21 2.41 0.22
C GLU A 446 17.07 3.68 -0.62
N ARG A 447 17.35 4.86 -0.03
CA ARG A 447 17.31 6.11 -0.77
C ARG A 447 18.31 6.12 -1.92
N ALA A 448 19.54 5.65 -1.69
CA ALA A 448 20.60 5.63 -2.69
C ALA A 448 20.23 4.75 -3.91
N LEU A 449 19.57 3.62 -3.67
CA LEU A 449 19.07 2.74 -4.73
C LEU A 449 17.85 3.34 -5.45
N ALA A 450 16.89 3.86 -4.70
CA ALA A 450 15.65 4.40 -5.24
C ALA A 450 15.89 5.59 -6.17
N ARG A 451 16.86 6.48 -5.82
CA ARG A 451 17.23 7.66 -6.61
C ARG A 451 18.05 7.38 -7.87
N ASP A 452 18.66 6.19 -8.01
CA ASP A 452 19.47 5.89 -9.19
C ASP A 452 18.57 5.63 -10.38
N PHE A 453 18.40 6.59 -11.29
CA PHE A 453 17.58 6.48 -12.49
C PHE A 453 17.87 5.23 -13.35
N LYS A 454 19.10 4.69 -13.30
CA LYS A 454 19.52 3.55 -14.14
C LYS A 454 19.33 2.18 -13.49
N ALA A 455 18.99 2.12 -12.19
CA ALA A 455 18.82 0.83 -11.52
C ALA A 455 17.78 -0.04 -12.28
N PRO A 456 18.04 -1.34 -12.43
CA PRO A 456 17.34 -2.21 -13.39
C PRO A 456 15.87 -2.49 -13.05
N GLY A 457 15.46 -2.25 -11.79
CA GLY A 457 14.17 -2.71 -11.25
C GLY A 457 14.12 -4.23 -11.14
N LEU A 458 12.94 -4.79 -10.86
CA LEU A 458 12.69 -6.22 -10.95
C LEU A 458 12.79 -6.68 -12.41
N ARG A 459 13.64 -7.68 -12.70
CA ARG A 459 13.78 -8.30 -14.03
C ARG A 459 13.71 -9.83 -13.91
N PRO A 460 12.50 -10.39 -13.90
CA PRO A 460 12.27 -11.81 -13.77
C PRO A 460 12.81 -12.57 -14.98
N LYS A 461 13.22 -13.81 -14.75
CA LYS A 461 13.69 -14.72 -15.79
C LYS A 461 13.28 -16.12 -15.40
N LEU A 462 12.62 -16.83 -16.30
CA LEU A 462 12.21 -18.21 -16.04
C LEU A 462 13.01 -19.14 -16.95
N VAL A 463 13.44 -20.29 -16.41
CA VAL A 463 14.08 -21.36 -17.19
C VAL A 463 13.13 -22.52 -17.49
N PHE A 464 11.87 -22.38 -17.08
CA PHE A 464 10.79 -23.33 -17.29
C PHE A 464 9.52 -22.56 -17.68
N ASP A 465 8.54 -23.28 -18.22
CA ASP A 465 7.22 -22.74 -18.50
C ASP A 465 6.31 -22.86 -17.26
N PRO A 466 5.82 -21.76 -16.66
CA PRO A 466 4.89 -21.82 -15.52
C PRO A 466 3.58 -22.55 -15.80
N SER A 467 3.15 -22.57 -17.07
CA SER A 467 1.92 -23.23 -17.49
C SER A 467 2.06 -24.75 -17.64
N ASP A 468 3.29 -25.27 -17.63
CA ASP A 468 3.56 -26.70 -17.65
C ASP A 468 3.19 -27.37 -16.31
N ASP A 469 2.03 -28.02 -16.29
CA ASP A 469 1.57 -28.80 -15.15
C ASP A 469 2.23 -30.18 -15.08
N VAL A 470 3.46 -30.21 -14.57
CA VAL A 470 4.21 -31.45 -14.36
C VAL A 470 3.54 -32.43 -13.38
N ALA A 471 2.58 -31.97 -12.56
CA ALA A 471 1.85 -32.82 -11.64
C ALA A 471 0.67 -33.55 -12.32
N ALA A 472 0.20 -33.05 -13.48
CA ALA A 472 -0.99 -33.55 -14.16
C ALA A 472 -1.02 -35.09 -14.38
N PRO A 473 0.08 -35.77 -14.81
CA PRO A 473 0.07 -37.22 -14.97
C PRO A 473 -0.25 -37.98 -13.69
N PHE A 474 0.17 -37.42 -12.55
CA PHE A 474 -0.01 -38.02 -11.24
C PHE A 474 -1.39 -37.68 -10.65
N VAL A 475 -1.89 -36.48 -10.89
CA VAL A 475 -3.27 -36.07 -10.58
C VAL A 475 -4.28 -36.94 -11.33
N ALA A 476 -4.01 -37.23 -12.61
CA ALA A 476 -4.87 -38.06 -13.45
C ALA A 476 -5.06 -39.50 -12.94
N THR A 477 -4.18 -39.99 -12.06
CA THR A 477 -4.35 -41.30 -11.40
C THR A 477 -5.50 -41.31 -10.39
N GLY A 478 -5.98 -40.14 -9.97
CA GLY A 478 -6.95 -39.97 -8.89
C GLY A 478 -6.37 -40.09 -7.47
N THR A 479 -5.08 -40.44 -7.33
CA THR A 479 -4.41 -40.53 -6.03
C THR A 479 -4.02 -39.14 -5.53
N ARG A 480 -4.51 -38.77 -4.35
CA ARG A 480 -4.27 -37.49 -3.69
C ARG A 480 -3.56 -37.69 -2.35
N PRO A 481 -2.23 -37.55 -2.28
CA PRO A 481 -1.47 -37.76 -1.05
C PRO A 481 -1.90 -36.78 0.05
N LYS A 482 -1.96 -37.25 1.31
CA LYS A 482 -2.31 -36.39 2.44
C LYS A 482 -1.13 -35.48 2.81
N VAL A 483 -1.38 -34.17 2.95
CA VAL A 483 -0.42 -33.21 3.46
C VAL A 483 -1.00 -32.49 4.69
N ALA A 484 -0.22 -32.40 5.77
CA ALA A 484 -0.60 -31.65 6.95
C ALA A 484 -0.24 -30.17 6.77
N ILE A 485 -1.23 -29.30 6.80
CA ILE A 485 -1.06 -27.85 6.81
C ILE A 485 -0.98 -27.44 8.27
N LEU A 486 0.26 -27.39 8.77
CA LEU A 486 0.55 -27.27 10.18
C LEU A 486 0.47 -25.81 10.63
N ARG A 487 -0.28 -25.58 11.71
CA ARG A 487 -0.42 -24.26 12.33
C ARG A 487 -0.43 -24.30 13.85
N GLU A 488 -0.05 -23.18 14.45
CA GLU A 488 -0.12 -22.88 15.88
C GLU A 488 -0.93 -21.58 16.10
N GLN A 489 -1.33 -21.28 17.33
CA GLN A 489 -1.94 -20.00 17.68
C GLN A 489 -1.12 -18.81 17.18
N GLY A 490 -1.72 -17.97 16.33
CA GLY A 490 -1.07 -16.81 15.72
C GLY A 490 -0.50 -17.03 14.31
N VAL A 491 -0.47 -18.27 13.82
CA VAL A 491 -0.23 -18.56 12.39
C VAL A 491 -1.40 -18.02 11.55
N ASN A 492 -1.10 -17.42 10.39
CA ASN A 492 -2.10 -16.74 9.57
C ASN A 492 -1.97 -16.98 8.05
N GLY A 493 -0.97 -17.73 7.58
CA GLY A 493 -0.76 -18.04 6.16
C GLY A 493 -1.18 -19.46 5.72
N GLN A 494 -1.99 -20.14 6.53
CA GLN A 494 -2.34 -21.54 6.30
C GLN A 494 -3.33 -21.77 5.14
N ILE A 495 -4.17 -20.79 4.81
CA ILE A 495 -5.25 -20.98 3.84
C ILE A 495 -4.69 -20.98 2.42
N GLU A 496 -3.88 -19.99 2.08
CA GLU A 496 -3.17 -19.90 0.80
C GLU A 496 -2.16 -21.05 0.63
N MET A 497 -1.51 -21.49 1.72
CA MET A 497 -0.66 -22.68 1.71
C MET A 497 -1.45 -23.93 1.32
N ALA A 498 -2.59 -24.17 1.99
CA ALA A 498 -3.48 -25.28 1.70
C ALA A 498 -3.97 -25.27 0.24
N TYR A 499 -4.37 -24.09 -0.25
CA TYR A 499 -4.84 -23.92 -1.62
C TYR A 499 -3.78 -24.32 -2.66
N ASN A 500 -2.52 -23.92 -2.49
CA ASN A 500 -1.46 -24.27 -3.45
C ASN A 500 -1.16 -25.79 -3.46
N PHE A 501 -1.22 -26.46 -2.31
CA PHE A 501 -1.12 -27.92 -2.24
C PHE A 501 -2.34 -28.63 -2.86
N GLU A 502 -3.56 -28.14 -2.61
CA GLU A 502 -4.80 -28.62 -3.25
C GLU A 502 -4.67 -28.54 -4.78
N ARG A 503 -4.23 -27.37 -5.28
CA ARG A 503 -4.03 -27.10 -6.71
C ARG A 503 -2.98 -27.99 -7.35
N ALA A 504 -1.94 -28.37 -6.61
CA ALA A 504 -0.94 -29.34 -7.04
C ALA A 504 -1.40 -30.81 -6.93
N GLY A 505 -2.63 -31.07 -6.45
CA GLY A 505 -3.23 -32.41 -6.40
C GLY A 505 -3.09 -33.16 -5.08
N PHE A 506 -2.63 -32.51 -4.00
CA PHE A 506 -2.63 -33.09 -2.66
C PHE A 506 -4.01 -33.03 -2.02
N ARG A 507 -4.20 -33.76 -0.92
CA ARG A 507 -5.34 -33.57 -0.01
C ARG A 507 -4.82 -32.88 1.27
N PRO A 508 -4.97 -31.55 1.39
CA PRO A 508 -4.53 -30.81 2.57
C PRO A 508 -5.47 -31.05 3.75
N TYR A 509 -4.89 -31.11 4.94
CA TYR A 509 -5.61 -31.17 6.21
C TYR A 509 -5.14 -30.02 7.10
N ASP A 510 -6.08 -29.28 7.67
CA ASP A 510 -5.77 -28.34 8.75
C ASP A 510 -5.32 -29.14 9.97
N VAL A 511 -4.08 -28.95 10.40
CA VAL A 511 -3.51 -29.64 11.57
C VAL A 511 -3.01 -28.57 12.54
N HIS A 512 -3.78 -28.34 13.59
CA HIS A 512 -3.35 -27.47 14.67
C HIS A 512 -2.42 -28.24 15.62
N MET A 513 -1.47 -27.55 16.25
CA MET A 513 -0.59 -28.18 17.25
C MET A 513 -1.37 -28.86 18.39
N SER A 514 -2.53 -28.33 18.78
CA SER A 514 -3.41 -28.99 19.76
C SER A 514 -3.92 -30.35 19.29
N ASP A 515 -4.12 -30.56 17.99
CA ASP A 515 -4.58 -31.84 17.44
C ASP A 515 -3.50 -32.92 17.60
N LEU A 516 -2.23 -32.54 17.41
CA LEU A 516 -1.09 -33.43 17.66
C LEU A 516 -0.89 -33.67 19.17
N ILE A 517 -1.02 -32.64 19.99
CA ILE A 517 -0.86 -32.74 21.45
C ILE A 517 -1.93 -33.63 22.08
N GLU A 518 -3.16 -33.53 21.61
CA GLU A 518 -4.30 -34.30 22.13
C GLU A 518 -4.47 -35.66 21.43
N GLY A 519 -3.63 -35.99 20.44
CA GLY A 519 -3.67 -37.25 19.71
C GLY A 519 -4.88 -37.41 18.79
N ARG A 520 -5.50 -36.30 18.36
CA ARG A 520 -6.55 -36.31 17.33
C ARG A 520 -6.02 -36.62 15.94
N VAL A 521 -4.76 -36.31 15.71
CA VAL A 521 -4.06 -36.48 14.44
C VAL A 521 -2.66 -37.05 14.73
N ASP A 522 -2.21 -37.99 13.91
CA ASP A 522 -0.85 -38.53 13.93
C ASP A 522 -0.09 -38.13 12.65
N LEU A 523 1.12 -37.61 12.81
CA LEU A 523 2.01 -37.24 11.69
C LEU A 523 2.35 -38.44 10.79
N SER A 524 2.27 -39.67 11.31
CA SER A 524 2.51 -40.89 10.53
C SER A 524 1.51 -41.08 9.38
N GLU A 525 0.34 -40.44 9.43
CA GLU A 525 -0.69 -40.52 8.38
C GLU A 525 -0.35 -39.70 7.12
N PHE A 526 0.65 -38.83 7.18
CA PHE A 526 0.96 -37.87 6.13
C PHE A 526 2.23 -38.26 5.37
N VAL A 527 2.24 -37.95 4.06
CA VAL A 527 3.45 -38.01 3.23
C VAL A 527 4.27 -36.72 3.36
N GLY A 528 3.64 -35.64 3.84
CA GLY A 528 4.28 -34.34 3.92
C GLY A 528 3.60 -33.43 4.93
N PHE A 529 4.31 -32.42 5.41
CA PHE A 529 3.69 -31.28 6.08
C PHE A 529 4.27 -29.95 5.60
N ALA A 530 3.48 -28.89 5.74
CA ALA A 530 3.90 -27.51 5.57
C ALA A 530 3.67 -26.73 6.86
N ALA A 531 4.74 -26.26 7.49
CA ALA A 531 4.67 -25.32 8.62
C ALA A 531 4.47 -23.91 8.05
N CYS A 532 3.31 -23.32 8.36
CA CYS A 532 2.85 -22.09 7.72
C CYS A 532 3.40 -20.83 8.38
N GLY A 533 3.34 -19.70 7.67
CA GLY A 533 3.77 -18.40 8.17
C GLY A 533 2.75 -17.71 9.08
N GLY A 534 3.22 -16.70 9.82
CA GLY A 534 2.41 -15.86 10.72
C GLY A 534 3.22 -15.38 11.91
N PHE A 535 2.55 -15.17 13.04
CA PHE A 535 3.15 -14.65 14.27
C PHE A 535 2.79 -15.60 15.43
N SER A 536 3.31 -16.83 15.41
CA SER A 536 3.00 -17.79 16.48
C SER A 536 3.40 -17.22 17.84
N TYR A 537 2.46 -17.25 18.80
CA TYR A 537 2.60 -16.58 20.10
C TYR A 537 2.93 -15.07 20.05
N GLY A 538 2.64 -14.38 18.93
CA GLY A 538 3.00 -12.99 18.70
C GLY A 538 4.52 -12.76 18.61
N ASP A 539 5.28 -13.80 18.27
CA ASP A 539 6.76 -13.83 18.25
C ASP A 539 7.43 -13.47 19.59
N VAL A 540 6.67 -13.54 20.69
CA VAL A 540 7.21 -13.33 22.04
C VAL A 540 8.23 -14.45 22.35
N LEU A 541 9.38 -14.06 22.93
CA LEU A 541 10.56 -14.90 23.17
C LEU A 541 11.43 -15.21 21.93
N GLY A 542 11.08 -14.66 20.77
CA GLY A 542 11.74 -14.86 19.47
C GLY A 542 10.84 -15.63 18.49
N ALA A 543 10.80 -15.20 17.24
CA ALA A 543 9.88 -15.73 16.24
C ALA A 543 10.11 -17.23 15.99
N GLY A 544 9.02 -18.00 15.92
CA GLY A 544 9.03 -19.47 15.78
C GLY A 544 9.53 -20.25 17.00
N ARG A 545 10.12 -19.59 18.01
CA ARG A 545 10.72 -20.25 19.18
C ARG A 545 9.70 -20.87 20.10
N GLY A 546 8.60 -20.17 20.41
CA GLY A 546 7.53 -20.71 21.25
C GLY A 546 6.96 -22.00 20.66
N TRP A 547 6.74 -21.99 19.34
CA TRP A 547 6.26 -23.15 18.60
C TRP A 547 7.28 -24.30 18.61
N ALA A 548 8.55 -24.07 18.28
CA ALA A 548 9.58 -25.11 18.34
C ALA A 548 9.77 -25.69 19.75
N THR A 549 9.77 -24.82 20.77
CA THR A 549 9.89 -25.24 22.18
C THR A 549 8.72 -26.11 22.61
N SER A 550 7.49 -25.79 22.16
CA SER A 550 6.31 -26.61 22.45
C SER A 550 6.43 -28.06 21.95
N ILE A 551 7.16 -28.25 20.84
CA ILE A 551 7.47 -29.57 20.26
C ILE A 551 8.59 -30.24 21.05
N LEU A 552 9.70 -29.54 21.27
CA LEU A 552 10.91 -30.11 21.88
C LEU A 552 10.73 -30.51 23.35
N GLU A 553 9.94 -29.75 24.12
CA GLU A 553 9.70 -29.99 25.56
C GLU A 553 8.65 -31.07 25.83
N ARG A 554 7.98 -31.58 24.79
CA ARG A 554 6.99 -32.67 24.89
C ARG A 554 7.55 -33.92 24.22
N SER A 555 8.06 -34.86 25.01
CA SER A 555 8.74 -36.07 24.49
C SER A 555 7.95 -36.80 23.40
N ALA A 556 6.66 -37.06 23.61
CA ALA A 556 5.82 -37.73 22.62
C ALA A 556 5.73 -36.97 21.28
N LEU A 557 5.67 -35.64 21.33
CA LEU A 557 5.59 -34.80 20.14
C LEU A 557 6.95 -34.70 19.45
N ARG A 558 8.02 -34.49 20.20
CA ARG A 558 9.40 -34.54 19.71
C ARG A 558 9.68 -35.86 18.98
N ASP A 559 9.31 -36.99 19.58
CA ASP A 559 9.51 -38.31 18.99
C ASP A 559 8.69 -38.49 17.71
N ALA A 560 7.45 -37.98 17.66
CA ALA A 560 6.62 -38.01 16.46
C ALA A 560 7.23 -37.21 15.29
N PHE A 561 7.73 -35.99 15.56
CA PHE A 561 8.42 -35.18 14.54
C PHE A 561 9.74 -35.84 14.10
N ALA A 562 10.56 -36.33 15.03
CA ALA A 562 11.81 -37.02 14.70
C ALA A 562 11.56 -38.28 13.84
N ALA A 563 10.54 -39.08 14.20
CA ALA A 563 10.13 -40.24 13.42
C ALA A 563 9.64 -39.85 12.02
N PHE A 564 8.90 -38.75 11.90
CA PHE A 564 8.47 -38.22 10.60
C PHE A 564 9.65 -37.81 9.72
N PHE A 565 10.65 -37.11 10.26
CA PHE A 565 11.84 -36.68 9.50
C PHE A 565 12.75 -37.86 9.10
N ALA A 566 12.80 -38.92 9.91
CA ALA A 566 13.61 -40.11 9.65
C ALA A 566 13.07 -41.01 8.52
N ARG A 567 11.78 -40.89 8.19
CA ARG A 567 11.16 -41.60 7.06
C ARG A 567 11.74 -41.11 5.73
N SER A 568 12.08 -42.01 4.81
CA SER A 568 12.61 -41.65 3.48
C SER A 568 11.52 -41.26 2.47
N ASP A 569 10.26 -41.54 2.80
CA ASP A 569 9.07 -41.28 1.98
C ASP A 569 8.31 -40.00 2.43
N THR A 570 8.91 -39.16 3.28
CA THR A 570 8.31 -37.89 3.74
C THR A 570 9.00 -36.64 3.22
N PHE A 571 8.26 -35.54 3.14
CA PHE A 571 8.79 -34.20 2.94
C PHE A 571 8.31 -33.20 4.00
N ALA A 572 9.03 -32.09 4.16
CA ALA A 572 8.56 -30.96 4.97
C ALA A 572 8.92 -29.61 4.34
N LEU A 573 8.00 -28.66 4.42
CA LEU A 573 8.18 -27.27 3.98
C LEU A 573 8.00 -26.34 5.18
N GLY A 574 8.92 -25.40 5.40
CA GLY A 574 8.74 -24.33 6.38
C GLY A 574 8.78 -22.98 5.70
N VAL A 575 7.72 -22.19 5.83
CA VAL A 575 7.66 -20.84 5.25
C VAL A 575 7.57 -19.78 6.36
N CYS A 576 8.42 -18.77 6.30
CA CYS A 576 8.49 -17.63 7.23
C CYS A 576 8.51 -18.09 8.71
N ASN A 577 7.40 -18.00 9.44
CA ASN A 577 7.33 -18.51 10.83
C ASN A 577 7.54 -20.02 10.94
N GLY A 578 7.10 -20.79 9.95
CA GLY A 578 7.43 -22.21 9.84
C GLY A 578 8.90 -22.46 9.51
N CYS A 579 9.56 -21.57 8.77
CA CYS A 579 11.02 -21.62 8.53
C CYS A 579 11.79 -21.41 9.84
N GLN A 580 11.41 -20.38 10.60
CA GLN A 580 11.98 -20.07 11.93
C GLN A 580 11.75 -21.21 12.93
N MET A 581 10.57 -21.83 12.92
CA MET A 581 10.26 -22.98 13.77
C MET A 581 11.13 -24.19 13.39
N LEU A 582 11.17 -24.56 12.11
CA LEU A 582 11.94 -25.73 11.65
C LEU A 582 13.46 -25.55 11.83
N SER A 583 13.99 -24.33 11.71
CA SER A 583 15.42 -24.09 11.93
C SER A 583 15.84 -24.35 13.39
N GLN A 584 14.92 -24.20 14.34
CA GLN A 584 15.15 -24.56 15.75
C GLN A 584 14.95 -26.05 16.03
N LEU A 585 14.35 -26.80 15.10
CA LEU A 585 14.26 -28.26 15.16
C LEU A 585 15.43 -28.96 14.45
N LYS A 586 16.47 -28.23 14.03
CA LYS A 586 17.57 -28.80 13.21
C LYS A 586 18.22 -30.06 13.81
N ASP A 587 18.28 -30.17 15.13
CA ASP A 587 18.88 -31.32 15.84
C ASP A 587 18.10 -32.64 15.65
N ILE A 588 16.83 -32.57 15.23
CA ILE A 588 15.99 -33.75 14.95
C ILE A 588 15.66 -33.89 13.46
N ILE A 589 16.24 -33.05 12.60
CA ILE A 589 16.08 -33.08 11.14
C ILE A 589 17.39 -33.58 10.51
N PRO A 590 17.42 -34.79 9.92
CA PRO A 590 18.63 -35.30 9.28
C PRO A 590 19.14 -34.36 8.17
N GLY A 591 20.43 -34.03 8.18
CA GLY A 591 21.05 -33.22 7.14
C GLY A 591 20.81 -31.72 7.24
N ALA A 592 20.31 -31.23 8.38
CA ALA A 592 20.05 -29.82 8.68
C ALA A 592 21.06 -29.19 9.67
N GLU A 593 22.15 -29.87 9.98
CA GLU A 593 23.09 -29.53 11.07
C GLU A 593 23.66 -28.10 10.94
N HIS A 594 23.86 -27.66 9.69
CA HIS A 594 24.43 -26.36 9.32
C HIS A 594 23.40 -25.24 9.14
N TRP A 595 22.13 -25.47 9.46
CA TRP A 595 21.10 -24.43 9.32
C TRP A 595 21.31 -23.27 10.29
N PRO A 596 21.00 -22.03 9.85
CA PRO A 596 21.11 -20.84 10.67
C PRO A 596 19.94 -20.71 11.63
N ARG A 597 20.08 -19.80 12.59
CA ARG A 597 18.93 -19.19 13.28
C ARG A 597 18.50 -17.95 12.49
N PHE A 598 17.25 -17.55 12.66
CA PHE A 598 16.74 -16.32 12.06
C PHE A 598 16.52 -15.28 13.16
N LEU A 599 17.11 -14.11 12.98
CA LEU A 599 17.10 -13.00 13.92
C LEU A 599 16.38 -11.79 13.33
N ARG A 600 16.19 -10.77 14.18
CA ARG A 600 15.76 -9.42 13.81
C ARG A 600 16.49 -8.93 12.55
N ASN A 601 15.72 -8.37 11.62
CA ASN A 601 16.26 -7.77 10.40
C ASN A 601 17.29 -6.69 10.73
N ARG A 602 18.31 -6.52 9.87
CA ARG A 602 19.31 -5.45 10.00
C ARG A 602 18.68 -4.04 9.99
N SER A 603 17.54 -3.87 9.34
CA SER A 603 16.78 -2.61 9.33
C SER A 603 16.15 -2.28 10.69
N GLU A 604 16.11 -3.22 11.64
CA GLU A 604 15.37 -3.17 12.91
C GLU A 604 13.84 -3.09 12.75
N GLN A 605 13.34 -3.23 11.51
CA GLN A 605 11.95 -3.06 11.15
C GLN A 605 11.34 -4.33 10.55
N PHE A 606 10.01 -4.44 10.63
CA PHE A 606 9.26 -5.39 9.82
C PHE A 606 9.34 -5.00 8.34
N GLU A 607 9.62 -5.96 7.47
CA GLU A 607 9.77 -5.74 6.04
C GLU A 607 8.70 -6.50 5.28
N ALA A 608 7.71 -5.76 4.77
CA ALA A 608 6.83 -6.22 3.71
C ALA A 608 7.34 -5.69 2.37
N ARG A 609 7.87 -6.57 1.52
CA ARG A 609 8.54 -6.20 0.25
C ARG A 609 8.16 -7.19 -0.85
N THR A 610 8.29 -6.75 -2.10
CA THR A 610 8.39 -7.64 -3.25
C THR A 610 9.86 -7.71 -3.64
N ALA A 611 10.48 -8.87 -3.45
CA ALA A 611 11.90 -9.09 -3.71
C ALA A 611 12.09 -10.03 -4.90
N LEU A 612 13.26 -9.99 -5.54
CA LEU A 612 13.63 -10.94 -6.60
C LEU A 612 14.51 -12.05 -6.01
N LEU A 613 14.11 -13.31 -6.23
CA LEU A 613 14.89 -14.47 -5.80
C LEU A 613 15.53 -15.19 -6.97
N GLU A 614 16.80 -15.54 -6.84
CA GLU A 614 17.43 -16.58 -7.63
C GLU A 614 17.15 -17.95 -7.01
N VAL A 615 16.68 -18.90 -7.83
CA VAL A 615 16.66 -20.32 -7.47
C VAL A 615 18.02 -20.92 -7.78
N VAL A 616 18.70 -21.42 -6.75
CA VAL A 616 20.02 -22.03 -6.87
C VAL A 616 19.87 -23.54 -6.99
N GLU A 617 20.75 -24.17 -7.78
CA GLU A 617 20.81 -25.63 -7.87
C GLU A 617 21.06 -26.22 -6.47
N SER A 618 20.16 -27.09 -6.04
CA SER A 618 20.19 -27.68 -4.69
C SER A 618 19.46 -29.03 -4.67
N PRO A 619 19.65 -29.85 -3.63
CA PRO A 619 18.89 -31.10 -3.48
C PRO A 619 17.37 -30.93 -3.31
N SER A 620 16.89 -29.71 -3.06
CA SER A 620 15.49 -29.44 -2.69
C SER A 620 14.50 -30.05 -3.68
N ILE A 621 13.65 -30.95 -3.20
CA ILE A 621 12.62 -31.59 -4.03
C ILE A 621 11.62 -30.56 -4.57
N PHE A 622 11.39 -29.46 -3.84
CA PHE A 622 10.46 -28.41 -4.20
C PHE A 622 10.97 -27.57 -5.37
N LEU A 623 12.29 -27.40 -5.50
CA LEU A 623 12.88 -26.45 -6.47
C LEU A 623 13.49 -27.14 -7.69
N ARG A 624 13.22 -28.43 -7.88
CA ARG A 624 13.71 -29.21 -9.01
C ARG A 624 13.31 -28.59 -10.36
N GLY A 625 14.29 -28.39 -11.24
CA GLY A 625 14.08 -27.82 -12.58
C GLY A 625 13.79 -26.31 -12.59
N MET A 626 13.87 -25.64 -11.44
CA MET A 626 13.67 -24.18 -11.36
C MET A 626 14.99 -23.40 -11.31
N ALA A 627 16.13 -24.09 -11.08
CA ALA A 627 17.44 -23.47 -10.91
C ALA A 627 17.85 -22.54 -12.08
N GLY A 628 18.38 -21.37 -11.74
CA GLY A 628 18.69 -20.29 -12.69
C GLY A 628 17.51 -19.36 -13.01
N SER A 629 16.32 -19.63 -12.47
CA SER A 629 15.20 -18.68 -12.52
C SER A 629 15.38 -17.53 -11.52
N ARG A 630 14.86 -16.37 -11.90
CA ARG A 630 14.75 -15.15 -11.10
C ARG A 630 13.27 -14.81 -10.97
N ILE A 631 12.69 -14.99 -9.78
CA ILE A 631 11.24 -14.96 -9.59
C ILE A 631 10.90 -13.93 -8.49
N PRO A 632 10.00 -12.96 -8.74
CA PRO A 632 9.51 -12.07 -7.71
C PRO A 632 8.74 -12.84 -6.64
N VAL A 633 8.86 -12.43 -5.39
CA VAL A 633 8.21 -13.09 -4.26
C VAL A 633 7.78 -12.07 -3.21
N ALA A 634 6.69 -12.37 -2.51
CA ALA A 634 6.30 -11.64 -1.32
C ALA A 634 7.27 -11.94 -0.16
N VAL A 635 7.71 -10.89 0.52
CA VAL A 635 8.48 -10.93 1.77
C VAL A 635 7.64 -10.21 2.82
N ALA A 636 7.52 -10.79 4.02
CA ALA A 636 6.74 -10.23 5.12
C ALA A 636 7.27 -10.77 6.46
N HIS A 637 8.35 -10.19 6.98
CA HIS A 637 8.94 -10.61 8.26
C HIS A 637 9.72 -9.51 8.96
N GLY A 638 9.77 -9.54 10.30
CA GLY A 638 10.65 -8.71 11.13
C GLY A 638 11.90 -9.44 11.64
N GLU A 639 11.90 -10.78 11.57
CA GLU A 639 12.99 -11.63 12.05
C GLU A 639 13.44 -12.64 10.99
N GLY A 640 13.91 -12.15 9.83
CA GLY A 640 14.33 -13.00 8.72
C GLY A 640 15.83 -13.05 8.46
N ARG A 641 16.66 -12.42 9.29
CA ARG A 641 18.11 -12.37 9.08
C ARG A 641 18.76 -13.67 9.49
N ALA A 642 19.34 -14.40 8.54
CA ALA A 642 20.08 -15.62 8.81
C ALA A 642 21.36 -15.33 9.61
N GLU A 643 21.54 -16.03 10.74
CA GLU A 643 22.74 -16.04 11.56
C GLU A 643 23.25 -17.49 11.69
N PHE A 644 24.45 -17.74 11.19
CA PHE A 644 25.10 -19.05 11.25
C PHE A 644 26.03 -19.14 12.46
N ASP A 645 26.16 -20.34 13.04
CA ASP A 645 27.03 -20.59 14.19
C ASP A 645 28.52 -20.35 13.84
N SER A 646 28.92 -20.60 12.59
CA SER A 646 30.26 -20.30 12.08
C SER A 646 30.28 -20.07 10.56
N ALA A 647 31.39 -19.53 10.04
CA ALA A 647 31.63 -19.45 8.60
C ALA A 647 31.70 -20.83 7.91
N VAL A 648 32.08 -21.87 8.66
CA VAL A 648 32.08 -23.25 8.16
C VAL A 648 30.65 -23.73 7.95
N ASP A 649 29.76 -23.44 8.90
CA ASP A 649 28.34 -23.78 8.78
C ASP A 649 27.69 -23.03 7.61
N GLN A 650 27.96 -21.72 7.47
CA GLN A 650 27.47 -20.96 6.31
C GLN A 650 27.92 -21.57 4.97
N ALA A 651 29.18 -22.00 4.87
CA ALA A 651 29.72 -22.61 3.66
C ALA A 651 29.19 -24.04 3.41
N ALA A 652 28.87 -24.78 4.48
CA ALA A 652 28.38 -26.15 4.40
C ALA A 652 26.85 -26.23 4.20
N ALA A 653 26.12 -25.17 4.53
CA ALA A 653 24.68 -25.09 4.39
C ALA A 653 24.22 -25.24 2.93
N ARG A 654 23.16 -26.03 2.69
CA ARG A 654 22.58 -26.23 1.35
C ARG A 654 21.64 -25.09 1.01
N VAL A 655 22.18 -24.03 0.42
CA VAL A 655 21.40 -22.87 -0.05
C VAL A 655 20.56 -23.25 -1.26
N ALA A 656 19.30 -22.84 -1.24
CA ALA A 656 18.34 -23.09 -2.32
C ALA A 656 17.79 -21.79 -2.94
N LEU A 657 17.77 -20.69 -2.18
CA LEU A 657 17.25 -19.39 -2.63
C LEU A 657 18.15 -18.25 -2.15
N ARG A 658 18.40 -17.27 -3.03
CA ARG A 658 19.11 -16.03 -2.71
C ARG A 658 18.34 -14.80 -3.17
N TYR A 659 18.38 -13.73 -2.37
CA TYR A 659 18.01 -12.39 -2.83
C TYR A 659 19.00 -11.90 -3.89
N ILE A 660 18.48 -11.32 -4.96
CA ILE A 660 19.26 -10.77 -6.07
C ILE A 660 18.71 -9.41 -6.49
N ASP A 661 19.55 -8.64 -7.20
CA ASP A 661 19.10 -7.46 -7.95
C ASP A 661 18.51 -7.85 -9.33
N GLY A 662 18.01 -6.87 -10.07
CA GLY A 662 17.44 -7.09 -11.41
C GLY A 662 18.45 -7.62 -12.44
N ASP A 663 19.73 -7.32 -12.31
CA ASP A 663 20.75 -7.85 -13.21
C ASP A 663 21.18 -9.28 -12.80
N GLY A 664 20.75 -9.72 -11.61
CA GLY A 664 20.93 -11.04 -11.03
C GLY A 664 22.22 -11.18 -10.23
N ALA A 665 22.81 -10.08 -9.78
CA ALA A 665 23.86 -10.15 -8.78
C ALA A 665 23.23 -10.41 -7.41
N VAL A 666 23.92 -11.20 -6.58
CA VAL A 666 23.51 -11.45 -5.19
C VAL A 666 23.37 -10.13 -4.44
N ALA A 667 22.18 -9.92 -3.86
CA ALA A 667 21.88 -8.69 -3.16
C ALA A 667 22.55 -8.66 -1.78
N SER A 668 23.41 -7.68 -1.57
CA SER A 668 24.03 -7.37 -0.28
C SER A 668 23.51 -6.08 0.36
N GLN A 669 22.77 -5.27 -0.40
CA GLN A 669 22.26 -3.96 0.01
C GLN A 669 20.75 -4.03 0.29
N TYR A 670 20.32 -3.23 1.26
CA TYR A 670 18.91 -2.99 1.56
C TYR A 670 18.29 -2.03 0.53
N PRO A 671 17.02 -2.22 0.12
CA PRO A 671 16.08 -3.26 0.53
C PRO A 671 16.08 -4.50 -0.39
N LEU A 672 16.97 -4.59 -1.40
CA LEU A 672 17.04 -5.76 -2.30
C LEU A 672 17.30 -7.05 -1.52
N ASN A 673 18.15 -6.97 -0.50
CA ASN A 673 18.21 -7.92 0.61
C ASN A 673 17.52 -7.27 1.83
N PRO A 674 16.25 -7.60 2.08
CA PRO A 674 15.42 -6.86 3.03
C PRO A 674 15.83 -7.06 4.50
N ASN A 675 16.48 -8.18 4.82
CA ASN A 675 16.79 -8.55 6.21
C ASN A 675 18.28 -8.50 6.55
N GLY A 676 19.16 -8.38 5.55
CA GLY A 676 20.61 -8.33 5.72
C GLY A 676 21.27 -9.70 5.91
N SER A 677 20.64 -10.77 5.45
CA SER A 677 21.23 -12.12 5.51
C SER A 677 22.52 -12.20 4.67
N PRO A 678 23.57 -12.90 5.15
CA PRO A 678 24.82 -13.04 4.42
C PRO A 678 24.60 -13.76 3.07
N ASP A 679 25.33 -13.31 2.05
CA ASP A 679 25.23 -13.81 0.66
C ASP A 679 23.79 -13.85 0.09
N GLY A 680 22.90 -12.99 0.61
CA GLY A 680 21.50 -12.95 0.20
C GLY A 680 20.71 -14.23 0.57
N ILE A 681 21.23 -15.11 1.43
CA ILE A 681 20.60 -16.40 1.74
C ILE A 681 19.22 -16.19 2.34
N THR A 682 18.21 -16.86 1.79
CA THR A 682 16.84 -16.76 2.28
C THR A 682 16.03 -18.05 2.21
N GLY A 683 16.60 -19.09 1.59
CA GLY A 683 16.05 -20.44 1.59
C GLY A 683 17.13 -21.49 1.61
N LEU A 684 16.89 -22.54 2.39
CA LEU A 684 17.81 -23.65 2.63
C LEU A 684 17.09 -24.99 2.51
N THR A 685 17.84 -26.06 2.28
CA THR A 685 17.31 -27.42 2.27
C THR A 685 18.17 -28.38 3.08
N SER A 686 17.62 -29.54 3.44
CA SER A 686 18.38 -30.64 4.05
C SER A 686 19.33 -31.26 3.02
N SER A 687 20.35 -31.99 3.48
CA SER A 687 21.31 -32.65 2.59
C SER A 687 20.68 -33.66 1.62
N ASP A 688 19.53 -34.23 1.97
CA ASP A 688 18.74 -35.13 1.12
C ASP A 688 17.61 -34.43 0.35
N GLY A 689 17.42 -33.12 0.55
CA GLY A 689 16.48 -32.30 -0.20
C GLY A 689 15.02 -32.36 0.24
N ARG A 690 14.66 -33.25 1.17
CA ARG A 690 13.26 -33.51 1.53
C ARG A 690 12.66 -32.47 2.47
N VAL A 691 13.51 -31.76 3.22
CA VAL A 691 13.08 -30.62 4.03
C VAL A 691 13.61 -29.34 3.42
N THR A 692 12.72 -28.38 3.17
CA THR A 692 13.09 -27.06 2.65
C THR A 692 12.48 -25.98 3.54
N ILE A 693 13.28 -24.98 3.90
CA ILE A 693 12.86 -23.83 4.70
C ILE A 693 13.16 -22.54 3.94
N LEU A 694 12.26 -21.57 4.02
CA LEU A 694 12.44 -20.27 3.36
C LEU A 694 11.70 -19.15 4.09
N MET A 695 12.30 -17.96 4.14
CA MET A 695 11.68 -16.77 4.75
C MET A 695 10.63 -16.06 3.87
N PRO A 696 10.76 -16.00 2.54
CA PRO A 696 9.75 -15.42 1.66
C PRO A 696 8.53 -16.32 1.49
N HIS A 697 7.45 -15.80 0.91
CA HIS A 697 6.15 -16.45 0.81
C HIS A 697 5.70 -16.74 -0.64
N PRO A 698 6.21 -17.82 -1.28
CA PRO A 698 5.72 -18.27 -2.58
C PRO A 698 4.21 -18.58 -2.61
N GLU A 699 3.66 -19.09 -1.50
CA GLU A 699 2.26 -19.48 -1.35
C GLU A 699 1.30 -18.29 -1.39
N ARG A 700 1.76 -17.08 -1.04
CA ARG A 700 0.95 -15.85 -1.09
C ARG A 700 0.75 -15.30 -2.49
N THR A 701 1.36 -15.94 -3.48
CA THR A 701 1.23 -15.58 -4.89
C THR A 701 0.71 -16.77 -5.70
N PRO A 702 -0.51 -17.28 -5.44
CA PRO A 702 -1.04 -18.47 -6.11
C PRO A 702 -1.25 -18.25 -7.62
N ARG A 703 -1.47 -17.01 -8.06
CA ARG A 703 -1.58 -16.60 -9.46
C ARG A 703 -0.60 -15.47 -9.76
N SER A 704 -0.27 -15.27 -11.04
CA SER A 704 0.51 -14.10 -11.47
C SER A 704 -0.18 -12.79 -11.09
N ALA A 705 -1.52 -12.76 -11.11
CA ALA A 705 -2.32 -11.62 -10.67
C ALA A 705 -2.10 -11.22 -9.20
N ASN A 706 -1.55 -12.11 -8.36
CA ASN A 706 -1.20 -11.79 -6.98
C ASN A 706 0.20 -11.18 -6.82
N LEU A 707 1.03 -11.23 -7.86
CA LEU A 707 2.32 -10.57 -7.85
C LEU A 707 2.08 -9.06 -7.98
N SER A 708 2.66 -8.30 -7.05
CA SER A 708 2.70 -6.83 -7.08
C SER A 708 3.07 -6.29 -8.47
N TRP A 709 4.06 -6.92 -9.08
CA TRP A 709 4.46 -6.68 -10.45
C TRP A 709 4.97 -7.98 -11.09
N TYR A 710 4.62 -8.16 -12.36
CA TYR A 710 5.06 -9.27 -13.20
C TYR A 710 5.11 -8.82 -14.68
N PRO A 711 5.92 -9.49 -15.53
CA PRO A 711 5.95 -9.23 -16.96
C PRO A 711 4.60 -9.48 -17.63
N VAL A 712 4.19 -8.59 -18.55
CA VAL A 712 2.87 -8.63 -19.21
C VAL A 712 2.60 -9.92 -20.02
N ASP A 713 3.66 -10.62 -20.41
CA ASP A 713 3.62 -11.86 -21.19
C ASP A 713 3.45 -13.13 -20.33
N TRP A 714 3.45 -13.01 -18.99
CA TRP A 714 3.20 -14.14 -18.12
C TRP A 714 1.71 -14.52 -18.11
N GLY A 715 1.45 -15.83 -18.13
CA GLY A 715 0.11 -16.38 -17.97
C GLY A 715 -0.38 -16.35 -16.52
N ASP A 716 -1.55 -16.96 -16.29
CA ASP A 716 -2.24 -16.93 -14.99
C ASP A 716 -1.49 -17.66 -13.86
N ASP A 717 -0.77 -18.74 -14.20
CA ASP A 717 -0.02 -19.54 -13.24
C ASP A 717 1.20 -18.79 -12.73
N SER A 718 1.24 -18.56 -11.43
CA SER A 718 2.45 -18.08 -10.76
C SER A 718 3.57 -19.09 -10.96
N PRO A 719 4.81 -18.67 -11.27
CA PRO A 719 5.95 -19.58 -11.35
C PRO A 719 6.19 -20.36 -10.06
N TRP A 720 5.76 -19.83 -8.92
CA TRP A 720 5.88 -20.49 -7.62
C TRP A 720 4.97 -21.71 -7.47
N LEU A 721 3.91 -21.86 -8.28
CA LEU A 721 3.08 -23.06 -8.27
C LEU A 721 3.89 -24.32 -8.62
N ARG A 722 4.98 -24.15 -9.39
CA ARG A 722 5.92 -25.23 -9.73
C ARG A 722 6.50 -25.91 -8.48
N MET A 723 6.68 -25.18 -7.37
CA MET A 723 7.19 -25.77 -6.12
C MET A 723 6.29 -26.87 -5.58
N PHE A 724 4.98 -26.61 -5.56
CA PHE A 724 3.98 -27.55 -5.07
C PHE A 724 3.77 -28.71 -6.05
N ARG A 725 3.79 -28.43 -7.35
CA ARG A 725 3.76 -29.46 -8.40
C ARG A 725 4.98 -30.39 -8.31
N ASN A 726 6.18 -29.86 -8.08
CA ASN A 726 7.39 -30.66 -7.88
C ASN A 726 7.29 -31.59 -6.67
N ALA A 727 6.71 -31.12 -5.56
CA ALA A 727 6.42 -31.98 -4.41
C ALA A 727 5.46 -33.11 -4.79
N ARG A 728 4.42 -32.83 -5.59
CA ARG A 728 3.49 -33.86 -6.08
C ARG A 728 4.19 -34.90 -6.93
N VAL A 729 5.06 -34.48 -7.84
CA VAL A 729 5.86 -35.36 -8.71
C VAL A 729 6.77 -36.27 -7.87
N TRP A 730 7.37 -35.74 -6.80
CA TRP A 730 8.24 -36.52 -5.92
C TRP A 730 7.50 -37.65 -5.19
N CYS A 731 6.23 -37.44 -4.83
CA CYS A 731 5.42 -38.45 -4.15
C CYS A 731 5.03 -39.66 -5.01
N GLY A 732 5.19 -39.61 -6.34
CA GLY A 732 4.64 -40.63 -7.25
C GLY A 732 3.16 -40.40 -7.47
#